data_AF-A0A1H1MN87-F1
#
_entry.id   AF-A0A1H1MN87-F1
#
_cell.length_a   1.000
_cell.length_b   1.000
_cell.length_c   1.000
_cell.angle_alpha   90.00
_cell.angle_beta   90.00
_cell.angle_gamma   90.00
#
_symmetry.space_group_name_H-M   'P 1'
#
loop_
_entity.id
_entity.type
_entity.pdbx_description
1 polymer ?
#
loop_
_entity_poly.entity_id
_entity_poly.type
_entity_poly.pdbx_seq_one_letter_code
_entity_poly.pdbx_strand_id
1 'polypeptide(L)'
;MKLPLVSIVIPAFKSKFIRQAIESATSQDYPNLEIIVCDDCHTDEINEVIQGLSTSIPVLYEKNKINLGERYNLAKAVRLSSGKYIKFLYDDDVLETNCISALVEVAESDAGISLVSSRRRLIDEAGRFLPDIPATSYPFDSSVRIDGSSCITNLARRPINYIGEPSSVLCRREDILQIGPDPMSLDGTPIDWIGDLAMYVNLLHRGDLALLAEPLSRFRISTLQFSNDARLDKDIANQDYAEFTEAINRLQWSDRQSDGRLLLVAPLDLGAPAYRRINLEKSIRDAYLLRPADINAWLAARTLTPIQRELVERRANEDRELSEILFFLLVDDTTEKEAIDTTLSSLAEFEYQQYLTIEKISASSARIEKPNFLEKVGEVLSRHASAWVGFVRPGEIFLPSGLLMAISSLKGADSCWAVSMDEVYRLANGETGGAFRPAFNLDYLLSFPSGNSRHWLFNSAKLRESIVECVTSSEWFELEVLLRMAELGGLDVFGHISEPLTISDAPVLEDTGEVHEILSSHLARRGYCDARVLCDRPGRYKIVYPHGFEPMVSIIIPTRNQLPMLQRCVETLLEETEYSRYEILIVDNRSDDPDALAWLEGVSKLDESKIRVVRYPEEFNFSAINNMAVSQARGEYLVLLNNDTAIISKTWLKEMINHALRPEVGIVGSKLLFPDGSIQHAGVILGLGGPAEHPFIGEASDAPGYMHRLQVTQNYTALTAACLMIRKSVYVSVGGMDETAFKVSYNDVDLCLKVRQAGYLLVWSPHSVVLHEGSVSQTHVDQSKQREKRARFVAEQDAMYSKWLPVLARDPAYNRNLSLVKPGGFKLADTSISWRPLDSWRPLPVLLAHPADLYGCGHYRVIQPFDALRDKGIVDGALSVGLMHVADLERYDPDVVLLQRQIGSDRLEALRRMKAFSRAFKVYELDDYLPGLPLKSAHRQHMPKDVLRSIKRGLSYVDRFVVSTSALADVFAADHPSIHVVENRLDPVWWGSLPEATRRQSGKPRIGWAGGASHTGDLELVYDVVKDLSEEVDWVFFGMCPDKLRPHVHEFHAGVPIAQYPSKLASLDLDLAIAPVEQNLFNECKSNLRLLEYGICGFPVVCSDVRCYQGQLPVTRVKNRYRDWVDAIRQHLADPEASEQAGRRLQAAVRRDWMLDEDAIALWKKAWLQH
;
A
#
# COMPACT_ATOMS: atom_id res chain seq x y z
N MET A 1 37.01 17.57 -14.57
CA MET A 1 36.37 18.16 -15.77
C MET A 1 35.74 19.49 -15.36
N LYS A 2 35.67 20.48 -16.26
CA LYS A 2 35.00 21.75 -15.98
C LYS A 2 33.50 21.48 -15.97
N LEU A 3 32.83 21.70 -14.85
CA LEU A 3 31.38 21.51 -14.71
C LEU A 3 30.64 22.36 -15.77
N PRO A 4 29.67 21.82 -16.53
CA PRO A 4 28.93 22.59 -17.53
C PRO A 4 28.14 23.73 -16.87
N LEU A 5 28.01 24.86 -17.56
CA LEU A 5 27.16 25.96 -17.10
C LEU A 5 25.69 25.55 -17.24
N VAL A 6 24.88 25.76 -16.19
CA VAL A 6 23.43 25.57 -16.23
C VAL A 6 22.74 26.92 -16.09
N SER A 7 21.80 27.19 -16.97
CA SER A 7 20.96 28.39 -16.89
C SER A 7 19.61 28.03 -16.28
N ILE A 8 19.31 28.62 -15.12
CA ILE A 8 17.99 28.53 -14.50
C ILE A 8 17.11 29.61 -15.13
N VAL A 9 16.14 29.21 -15.95
CA VAL A 9 15.23 30.13 -16.65
C VAL A 9 13.90 30.24 -15.89
N ILE A 10 13.54 31.47 -15.54
CA ILE A 10 12.34 31.81 -14.76
C ILE A 10 11.42 32.69 -15.61
N PRO A 11 10.42 32.10 -16.30
CA PRO A 11 9.33 32.88 -16.88
C PRO A 11 8.39 33.33 -15.75
N ALA A 12 8.42 34.62 -15.42
CA ALA A 12 7.71 35.15 -14.26
C ALA A 12 6.48 35.97 -14.66
N PHE A 13 5.37 35.76 -13.95
CA PHE A 13 4.07 36.37 -14.18
C PHE A 13 3.50 37.01 -12.91
N LYS A 14 3.90 36.53 -11.72
CA LYS A 14 3.32 36.89 -10.42
C LYS A 14 4.42 37.16 -9.39
N SER A 15 4.19 38.16 -8.55
CA SER A 15 5.12 38.56 -7.48
C SER A 15 4.94 37.78 -6.17
N LYS A 16 3.78 37.14 -5.94
CA LYS A 16 3.42 36.56 -4.63
C LYS A 16 4.43 35.52 -4.12
N PHE A 17 4.98 34.69 -5.01
CA PHE A 17 5.82 33.54 -4.64
C PHE A 17 7.25 33.62 -5.19
N ILE A 18 7.55 34.61 -6.04
CA ILE A 18 8.80 34.72 -6.79
C ILE A 18 10.04 34.77 -5.89
N ARG A 19 9.92 35.33 -4.68
CA ARG A 19 11.00 35.36 -3.70
C ARG A 19 11.47 33.95 -3.33
N GLN A 20 10.53 33.05 -3.03
CA GLN A 20 10.86 31.67 -2.65
C GLN A 20 11.47 30.89 -3.83
N ALA A 21 10.94 31.10 -5.04
CA ALA A 21 11.50 30.51 -6.25
C ALA A 21 12.96 30.93 -6.45
N ILE A 22 13.25 32.24 -6.43
CA ILE A 22 14.62 32.73 -6.63
C ILE A 22 15.55 32.32 -5.50
N GLU A 23 15.10 32.38 -4.24
CA GLU A 23 15.90 31.90 -3.10
C GLU A 23 16.31 30.43 -3.31
N SER A 24 15.39 29.57 -3.76
CA SER A 24 15.68 28.16 -4.07
C SER A 24 16.63 27.96 -5.25
N ALA A 25 16.59 28.86 -6.24
CA ALA A 25 17.53 28.86 -7.36
C ALA A 25 18.94 29.29 -6.91
N THR A 26 19.02 30.26 -5.99
CA THR A 26 20.30 30.76 -5.47
C THR A 26 20.95 29.83 -4.44
N SER A 27 20.17 28.95 -3.83
CA SER A 27 20.64 28.00 -2.81
C SER A 27 21.14 26.67 -3.39
N GLN A 28 21.20 26.52 -4.71
CA GLN A 28 21.63 25.28 -5.34
C GLN A 28 23.11 24.97 -5.03
N ASP A 29 23.42 23.70 -4.81
CA ASP A 29 24.77 23.19 -4.51
C ASP A 29 25.73 23.18 -5.72
N TYR A 30 25.20 23.47 -6.91
CA TYR A 30 25.93 23.42 -8.15
C TYR A 30 26.66 24.75 -8.42
N PRO A 31 28.00 24.76 -8.59
CA PRO A 31 28.76 26.01 -8.55
C PRO A 31 28.77 26.82 -9.86
N ASN A 32 28.36 26.25 -10.99
CA ASN A 32 28.44 26.91 -12.31
C ASN A 32 27.04 27.21 -12.86
N LEU A 33 26.42 28.27 -12.33
CA LEU A 33 25.04 28.67 -12.60
C LEU A 33 24.93 30.11 -13.14
N GLU A 34 23.87 30.36 -13.88
CA GLU A 34 23.29 31.69 -14.10
C GLU A 34 21.77 31.61 -13.95
N ILE A 35 21.13 32.71 -13.52
CA ILE A 35 19.68 32.81 -13.37
C ILE A 35 19.15 33.85 -14.34
N ILE A 36 18.08 33.53 -15.06
CA ILE A 36 17.50 34.39 -16.09
C ILE A 36 16.02 34.57 -15.79
N VAL A 37 15.65 35.77 -15.37
CA VAL A 37 14.28 36.13 -15.01
C VAL A 37 13.70 36.97 -16.14
N CYS A 38 12.73 36.41 -16.86
CA CYS A 38 11.97 37.15 -17.87
C CYS A 38 10.58 37.48 -17.31
N ASP A 39 10.36 38.77 -17.07
CA ASP A 39 9.22 39.27 -16.30
C ASP A 39 8.09 39.77 -17.23
N ASP A 40 6.94 39.10 -17.14
CA ASP A 40 5.65 39.40 -17.78
C ASP A 40 4.60 39.90 -16.77
N CYS A 41 4.98 40.15 -15.52
CA CYS A 41 4.10 40.67 -14.47
C CYS A 41 3.65 42.11 -14.80
N HIS A 42 2.42 42.49 -14.43
CA HIS A 42 1.92 43.84 -14.68
C HIS A 42 2.53 44.92 -13.78
N THR A 43 3.15 44.52 -12.65
CA THR A 43 3.77 45.42 -11.67
C THR A 43 5.30 45.31 -11.73
N ASP A 44 5.99 46.24 -11.08
CA ASP A 44 7.45 46.23 -10.92
C ASP A 44 7.92 45.43 -9.70
N GLU A 45 7.02 44.74 -9.00
CA GLU A 45 7.30 44.05 -7.73
C GLU A 45 8.35 42.94 -7.89
N ILE A 46 8.42 42.27 -9.04
CA ILE A 46 9.45 41.27 -9.32
C ILE A 46 10.84 41.93 -9.42
N ASN A 47 10.94 43.10 -10.06
CA ASN A 47 12.18 43.88 -10.11
C ASN A 47 12.66 44.27 -8.70
N GLU A 48 11.73 44.67 -7.82
CA GLU A 48 12.06 45.01 -6.43
C GLU A 48 12.62 43.81 -5.67
N VAL A 49 12.03 42.62 -5.85
CA VAL A 49 12.56 41.37 -5.29
C VAL A 49 13.96 41.11 -5.82
N ILE A 50 14.18 41.27 -7.13
CA ILE A 50 15.49 41.03 -7.77
C ILE A 50 16.56 41.99 -7.26
N GLN A 51 16.26 43.29 -7.17
CA GLN A 51 17.18 44.30 -6.67
C GLN A 51 17.54 44.09 -5.19
N GLY A 52 16.66 43.46 -4.42
CA GLY A 52 16.89 43.10 -3.02
C GLY A 52 17.67 41.80 -2.79
N LEU A 53 18.05 41.07 -3.84
CA LEU A 53 18.78 39.80 -3.70
C LEU A 53 20.26 40.03 -3.39
N SER A 54 20.78 39.27 -2.42
CA SER A 54 22.21 39.12 -2.19
C SER A 54 22.64 37.73 -2.65
N THR A 55 23.26 37.63 -3.83
CA THR A 55 23.75 36.36 -4.38
C THR A 55 25.05 36.55 -5.16
N SER A 56 25.92 35.54 -5.12
CA SER A 56 27.12 35.46 -5.95
C SER A 56 26.85 34.87 -7.34
N ILE A 57 25.66 34.32 -7.57
CA ILE A 57 25.25 33.75 -8.86
C ILE A 57 24.82 34.90 -9.79
N PRO A 58 25.31 34.96 -11.04
CA PRO A 58 24.86 35.94 -12.02
C PRO A 58 23.35 35.86 -12.25
N VAL A 59 22.65 36.98 -12.06
CA VAL A 59 21.21 37.13 -12.35
C VAL A 59 21.02 38.12 -13.50
N LEU A 60 20.42 37.65 -14.59
CA LEU A 60 19.96 38.49 -15.70
C LEU A 60 18.45 38.70 -15.55
N TYR A 61 18.03 39.95 -15.38
CA TYR A 61 16.62 40.32 -15.31
C TYR A 61 16.22 41.11 -16.56
N GLU A 62 15.12 40.71 -17.18
CA GLU A 62 14.59 41.32 -18.39
C GLU A 62 13.07 41.49 -18.27
N LYS A 63 12.61 42.74 -18.17
CA LYS A 63 11.18 43.09 -18.19
C LYS A 63 10.68 43.17 -19.63
N ASN A 64 9.60 42.45 -19.93
CA ASN A 64 8.98 42.56 -21.25
C ASN A 64 8.18 43.86 -21.39
N LYS A 65 8.36 44.54 -22.52
CA LYS A 65 7.64 45.79 -22.85
C LYS A 65 6.14 45.56 -23.11
N ILE A 66 5.81 44.36 -23.54
CA ILE A 66 4.45 43.84 -23.76
C ILE A 66 4.42 42.44 -23.18
N ASN A 67 3.32 42.04 -22.53
CA ASN A 67 3.19 40.68 -22.01
C ASN A 67 3.28 39.69 -23.17
N LEU A 68 4.24 38.77 -23.09
CA LEU A 68 4.50 37.77 -24.12
C LEU A 68 3.68 36.49 -23.91
N GLY A 69 3.16 36.26 -22.71
CA GLY A 69 2.50 35.02 -22.32
C GLY A 69 3.50 33.88 -22.13
N GLU A 70 3.04 32.75 -21.59
CA GLU A 70 3.89 31.63 -21.18
C GLU A 70 4.89 31.17 -22.27
N ARG A 71 4.35 30.84 -23.44
CA ARG A 71 5.11 30.28 -24.57
C ARG A 71 6.27 31.16 -25.01
N TYR A 72 6.01 32.43 -25.28
CA TYR A 72 7.01 33.35 -25.82
C TYR A 72 7.90 33.95 -24.74
N ASN A 73 7.42 34.11 -23.51
CA ASN A 73 8.24 34.53 -22.38
C ASN A 73 9.29 33.47 -22.03
N LEU A 74 8.87 32.20 -21.94
CA LEU A 74 9.79 31.08 -21.77
C LEU A 74 10.82 31.00 -22.91
N ALA A 75 10.36 31.10 -24.16
CA ALA A 75 11.25 31.08 -25.32
C ALA A 75 12.28 32.22 -25.30
N LYS A 76 11.90 33.41 -24.81
CA LYS A 76 12.80 34.54 -24.63
C LYS A 76 13.85 34.25 -23.55
N ALA A 77 13.45 33.70 -22.40
CA ALA A 77 14.37 33.33 -21.33
C ALA A 77 15.41 32.30 -21.80
N VAL A 78 14.99 31.29 -22.57
CA VAL A 78 15.89 30.29 -23.16
C VAL A 78 16.85 30.91 -24.18
N ARG A 79 16.42 31.91 -24.98
CA ARG A 79 17.33 32.59 -25.94
C ARG A 79 18.37 33.46 -25.26
N LEU A 80 18.02 34.09 -24.14
CA LEU A 80 18.94 34.93 -23.35
C LEU A 80 19.99 34.12 -22.59
N SER A 81 19.80 32.81 -22.48
CA SER A 81 20.70 31.94 -21.73
C SER A 81 21.99 31.61 -22.47
N SER A 82 23.01 31.23 -21.71
CA SER A 82 24.35 30.88 -22.19
C SER A 82 24.83 29.49 -21.73
N GLY A 83 24.09 28.83 -20.83
CA GLY A 83 24.41 27.51 -20.29
C GLY A 83 24.30 26.37 -21.30
N LYS A 84 25.05 25.30 -21.06
CA LYS A 84 24.94 24.03 -21.81
C LYS A 84 23.57 23.39 -21.57
N TYR A 85 23.08 23.47 -20.34
CA TYR A 85 21.77 22.95 -19.94
C TYR A 85 20.84 24.07 -19.50
N ILE A 86 19.56 23.83 -19.69
CA ILE A 86 18.46 24.67 -19.21
C ILE A 86 17.76 23.93 -18.09
N LYS A 87 17.66 24.58 -16.93
CA LYS A 87 16.75 24.21 -15.85
C LYS A 87 15.59 25.21 -15.87
N PHE A 88 14.37 24.74 -15.98
CA PHE A 88 13.20 25.61 -15.82
C PHE A 88 12.86 25.76 -14.34
N LEU A 89 12.34 26.92 -13.96
CA LEU A 89 11.76 27.16 -12.64
C LEU A 89 10.66 28.20 -12.77
N TYR A 90 9.42 27.81 -12.50
CA TYR A 90 8.28 28.74 -12.53
C TYR A 90 8.23 29.58 -11.25
N ASP A 91 7.58 30.74 -11.33
CA ASP A 91 7.61 31.79 -10.31
C ASP A 91 6.93 31.43 -8.97
N ASP A 92 6.25 30.29 -8.89
CA ASP A 92 5.58 29.77 -7.71
C ASP A 92 6.12 28.43 -7.18
N ASP A 93 7.08 27.82 -7.89
CA ASP A 93 7.69 26.54 -7.53
C ASP A 93 9.01 26.72 -6.77
N VAL A 94 9.49 25.61 -6.18
CA VAL A 94 10.71 25.59 -5.36
C VAL A 94 11.58 24.40 -5.75
N LEU A 95 12.89 24.62 -5.89
CA LEU A 95 13.87 23.55 -6.11
C LEU A 95 14.47 23.06 -4.78
N GLU A 96 14.76 21.77 -4.67
CA GLU A 96 15.62 21.25 -3.59
C GLU A 96 17.09 21.63 -3.84
N THR A 97 17.89 21.75 -2.79
CA THR A 97 19.28 22.25 -2.86
C THR A 97 20.19 21.47 -3.82
N ASN A 98 19.99 20.15 -3.95
CA ASN A 98 20.76 19.26 -4.81
C ASN A 98 20.11 19.03 -6.20
N CYS A 99 19.09 19.81 -6.57
CA CYS A 99 18.34 19.56 -7.79
C CYS A 99 19.21 19.66 -9.05
N ILE A 100 20.04 20.70 -9.18
CA ILE A 100 20.87 20.86 -10.39
C ILE A 100 21.94 19.79 -10.47
N SER A 101 22.66 19.51 -9.36
CA SER A 101 23.76 18.55 -9.35
C SER A 101 23.29 17.15 -9.78
N ALA A 102 22.19 16.66 -9.19
CA ALA A 102 21.61 15.36 -9.51
C ALA A 102 21.12 15.25 -10.97
N LEU A 103 20.45 16.28 -11.50
CA LEU A 103 19.95 16.24 -12.88
C LEU A 103 21.08 16.34 -13.92
N VAL A 104 22.11 17.16 -13.67
CA VAL A 104 23.26 17.30 -14.57
C VAL A 104 24.11 16.03 -14.60
N GLU A 105 24.31 15.38 -13.45
CA GLU A 105 25.05 14.12 -13.39
C GLU A 105 24.47 13.08 -14.34
N VAL A 106 23.15 12.90 -14.31
CA VAL A 106 22.46 11.98 -15.22
C VAL A 106 22.53 12.47 -16.67
N ALA A 107 22.37 13.78 -16.92
CA ALA A 107 22.42 14.34 -18.27
C ALA A 107 23.80 14.23 -18.94
N GLU A 108 24.88 14.16 -18.16
CA GLU A 108 26.26 13.94 -18.63
C GLU A 108 26.61 12.45 -18.72
N SER A 109 25.87 11.56 -18.02
CA SER A 109 26.17 10.12 -17.98
C SER A 109 25.95 9.42 -19.33
N ASP A 110 24.97 9.86 -20.12
CA ASP A 110 24.67 9.30 -21.44
C ASP A 110 24.13 10.36 -22.41
N ALA A 111 24.77 10.46 -23.57
CA ALA A 111 24.36 11.37 -24.64
C ALA A 111 22.99 11.02 -25.24
N GLY A 112 22.54 9.76 -25.12
CA GLY A 112 21.22 9.30 -25.58
C GLY A 112 20.05 9.76 -24.72
N ILE A 113 20.29 10.38 -23.56
CA ILE A 113 19.25 11.00 -22.73
C ILE A 113 19.03 12.42 -23.24
N SER A 114 17.83 12.75 -23.72
CA SER A 114 17.50 14.11 -24.20
C SER A 114 16.74 14.94 -23.16
N LEU A 115 16.09 14.27 -22.21
CA LEU A 115 15.31 14.89 -21.15
C LEU A 115 15.61 14.23 -19.81
N VAL A 116 15.89 15.03 -18.79
CA VAL A 116 16.02 14.55 -17.41
C VAL A 116 14.92 15.18 -16.58
N SER A 117 14.17 14.36 -15.86
CA SER A 117 13.17 14.80 -14.89
C SER A 117 13.33 14.08 -13.56
N SER A 118 12.64 14.58 -12.54
CA SER A 118 12.65 14.04 -11.19
C SER A 118 11.25 13.91 -10.65
N ARG A 119 11.10 13.11 -9.59
CA ARG A 119 9.87 13.15 -8.79
C ARG A 119 9.66 14.56 -8.26
N ARG A 120 8.40 14.94 -8.10
CA ARG A 120 7.98 16.21 -7.48
C ARG A 120 7.14 15.96 -6.25
N ARG A 121 7.11 16.93 -5.33
CA ARG A 121 6.18 16.97 -4.21
C ARG A 121 5.19 18.11 -4.38
N LEU A 122 3.93 17.89 -4.03
CA LEU A 122 2.93 18.96 -4.04
C LEU A 122 3.03 19.79 -2.76
N ILE A 123 2.87 21.11 -2.87
CA ILE A 123 2.75 22.02 -1.73
C ILE A 123 1.57 22.99 -1.89
N ASP A 124 0.95 23.43 -0.79
CA ASP A 124 -0.09 24.46 -0.79
C ASP A 124 0.49 25.89 -0.87
N GLU A 125 -0.37 26.91 -0.83
CA GLU A 125 0.07 28.32 -0.80
C GLU A 125 0.95 28.69 0.40
N ALA A 126 0.83 27.95 1.51
CA ALA A 126 1.63 28.14 2.72
C ALA A 126 2.94 27.32 2.71
N GLY A 127 3.18 26.51 1.67
CA GLY A 127 4.35 25.63 1.55
C GLY A 127 4.24 24.30 2.29
N ARG A 128 3.04 23.93 2.77
CA ARG A 128 2.79 22.64 3.42
C ARG A 128 2.61 21.56 2.38
N PHE A 129 3.16 20.37 2.63
CA PHE A 129 3.05 19.24 1.71
C PHE A 129 1.60 18.80 1.53
N LEU A 130 1.23 18.54 0.27
CA LEU A 130 -0.04 17.97 -0.13
C LEU A 130 0.15 16.51 -0.55
N PRO A 131 -0.88 15.66 -0.39
CA PRO A 131 -0.81 14.27 -0.82
C PRO A 131 -0.66 14.18 -2.35
N ASP A 132 0.08 13.16 -2.81
CA ASP A 132 0.17 12.84 -4.23
C ASP A 132 -1.22 12.54 -4.82
N ILE A 133 -1.43 12.99 -6.06
CA ILE A 133 -2.51 12.56 -6.95
C ILE A 133 -1.96 11.54 -7.95
N PRO A 134 -2.79 10.83 -8.74
CA PRO A 134 -2.28 9.87 -9.72
C PRO A 134 -1.20 10.45 -10.65
N ALA A 135 -1.32 11.71 -11.10
CA ALA A 135 -0.32 12.34 -11.97
C ALA A 135 1.01 12.70 -11.29
N THR A 136 1.06 12.79 -9.96
CA THR A 136 2.29 13.11 -9.19
C THR A 136 2.88 11.88 -8.50
N SER A 137 2.16 10.76 -8.52
CA SER A 137 2.60 9.48 -7.96
C SER A 137 3.75 8.91 -8.81
N TYR A 138 4.88 8.63 -8.17
CA TYR A 138 6.04 8.05 -8.85
C TYR A 138 5.80 6.56 -9.14
N PRO A 139 5.76 6.12 -10.41
CA PRO A 139 5.23 4.80 -10.78
C PRO A 139 6.27 3.68 -10.82
N PHE A 140 7.52 3.94 -10.43
CA PHE A 140 8.62 2.98 -10.50
C PHE A 140 9.25 2.75 -9.13
N ASP A 141 9.91 1.60 -8.94
CA ASP A 141 10.56 1.26 -7.66
C ASP A 141 11.92 1.96 -7.45
N SER A 142 12.48 2.55 -8.51
CA SER A 142 13.79 3.23 -8.54
C SER A 142 13.82 4.28 -9.65
N SER A 143 14.92 5.05 -9.74
CA SER A 143 15.19 5.90 -10.91
C SER A 143 15.28 5.04 -12.18
N VAL A 144 14.72 5.54 -13.29
CA VAL A 144 14.60 4.78 -14.54
C VAL A 144 14.96 5.60 -15.77
N ARG A 145 15.32 4.89 -16.83
CA ARG A 145 15.36 5.37 -18.21
C ARG A 145 14.14 4.86 -18.96
N ILE A 146 13.47 5.72 -19.72
CA ILE A 146 12.28 5.41 -20.50
C ILE A 146 12.58 5.73 -21.96
N ASP A 147 12.36 4.75 -22.83
CA ASP A 147 12.51 4.92 -24.29
C ASP A 147 11.62 6.05 -24.80
N GLY A 148 12.23 7.02 -25.48
CA GLY A 148 11.55 8.23 -25.95
C GLY A 148 10.35 7.93 -26.85
N SER A 149 10.47 6.96 -27.76
CA SER A 149 9.40 6.59 -28.71
C SER A 149 8.18 5.97 -28.00
N SER A 150 8.42 5.08 -27.03
CA SER A 150 7.36 4.50 -26.21
C SER A 150 6.68 5.56 -25.33
N CYS A 151 7.45 6.53 -24.81
CA CYS A 151 6.96 7.65 -24.03
C CYS A 151 6.04 8.56 -24.85
N ILE A 152 6.46 8.94 -26.07
CA ILE A 152 5.64 9.74 -27.00
C ILE A 152 4.35 8.99 -27.37
N THR A 153 4.46 7.70 -27.69
CA THR A 153 3.29 6.88 -28.02
C THR A 153 2.30 6.81 -26.86
N ASN A 154 2.79 6.72 -25.62
CA ASN A 154 1.93 6.75 -24.43
C ASN A 154 1.24 8.10 -24.26
N LEU A 155 1.99 9.21 -24.29
CA LEU A 155 1.44 10.57 -24.13
C LEU A 155 0.41 10.91 -25.21
N ALA A 156 0.63 10.49 -26.46
CA ALA A 156 -0.31 10.71 -27.57
C ALA A 156 -1.63 9.94 -27.43
N ARG A 157 -1.66 8.85 -26.64
CA ARG A 157 -2.88 8.08 -26.39
C ARG A 157 -3.52 8.45 -25.06
N ARG A 158 -2.71 8.87 -24.10
CA ARG A 158 -3.05 9.05 -22.69
C ARG A 158 -2.19 10.18 -22.12
N PRO A 159 -2.60 11.44 -22.31
CA PRO A 159 -1.80 12.62 -21.96
C PRO A 159 -1.85 12.90 -20.46
N ILE A 160 -1.33 11.97 -19.66
CA ILE A 160 -1.12 12.13 -18.22
C ILE A 160 0.31 12.64 -18.02
N ASN A 161 0.48 13.82 -17.44
CA ASN A 161 1.82 14.35 -17.14
C ASN A 161 2.42 13.70 -15.86
N TYR A 162 2.99 12.51 -16.03
CA TYR A 162 3.79 11.82 -15.01
C TYR A 162 5.28 12.22 -15.02
N ILE A 163 5.71 12.98 -16.04
CA ILE A 163 7.09 13.48 -16.17
C ILE A 163 7.33 14.60 -15.16
N GLY A 164 6.32 15.44 -14.91
CA GLY A 164 6.39 16.62 -14.04
C GLY A 164 6.19 17.90 -14.81
N GLU A 165 5.90 19.00 -14.11
CA GLU A 165 5.84 20.34 -14.70
C GLU A 165 7.25 20.83 -15.05
N PRO A 166 7.43 21.91 -15.85
CA PRO A 166 8.75 22.35 -16.31
C PRO A 166 9.80 22.48 -15.19
N SER A 167 9.39 22.94 -14.00
CA SER A 167 10.24 23.05 -12.81
C SER A 167 10.90 21.72 -12.38
N SER A 168 10.37 20.57 -12.79
CA SER A 168 10.92 19.23 -12.51
C SER A 168 12.01 18.81 -13.49
N VAL A 169 12.15 19.52 -14.62
CA VAL A 169 12.86 19.03 -15.83
C VAL A 169 14.13 19.82 -16.12
N LEU A 170 15.13 19.16 -16.71
CA LEU A 170 16.35 19.73 -17.26
C LEU A 170 16.61 19.16 -18.67
N CYS A 171 17.02 20.01 -19.60
CA CYS A 171 17.34 19.60 -20.97
C CYS A 171 18.57 20.34 -21.53
N ARG A 172 19.12 19.87 -22.65
CA ARG A 172 20.19 20.61 -23.35
C ARG A 172 19.62 21.88 -23.97
N ARG A 173 20.36 22.98 -23.83
CA ARG A 173 19.99 24.26 -24.44
C ARG A 173 19.90 24.17 -25.96
N GLU A 174 20.81 23.44 -26.58
CA GLU A 174 20.85 23.28 -28.03
C GLU A 174 19.59 22.56 -28.56
N ASP A 175 19.12 21.52 -27.85
CA ASP A 175 17.96 20.75 -28.28
C ASP A 175 16.67 21.58 -28.24
N ILE A 176 16.46 22.37 -27.18
CA ILE A 176 15.26 23.23 -27.08
C ILE A 176 15.28 24.39 -28.09
N LEU A 177 16.46 24.97 -28.39
CA LEU A 177 16.58 26.04 -29.38
C LEU A 177 16.28 25.57 -30.80
N GLN A 178 16.44 24.28 -31.09
CA GLN A 178 16.16 23.70 -32.41
C GLN A 178 14.66 23.42 -32.64
N ILE A 179 13.79 23.50 -31.62
CA ILE A 179 12.34 23.30 -31.77
C ILE A 179 11.71 24.42 -32.61
N GLY A 180 12.20 25.66 -32.44
CA GLY A 180 11.70 26.83 -33.16
C GLY A 180 11.45 28.03 -32.24
N PRO A 181 10.71 29.05 -32.72
CA PRO A 181 10.46 30.27 -31.95
C PRO A 181 9.55 30.06 -30.74
N ASP A 182 8.77 28.97 -30.74
CA ASP A 182 7.83 28.54 -29.70
C ASP A 182 8.10 27.08 -29.31
N PRO A 183 8.71 26.82 -28.13
CA PRO A 183 9.04 25.47 -27.68
C PRO A 183 7.79 24.64 -27.29
N MET A 184 6.63 25.28 -27.11
CA MET A 184 5.36 24.64 -26.76
C MET A 184 4.47 24.43 -28.00
N SER A 185 5.08 24.17 -29.16
CA SER A 185 4.39 23.90 -30.41
C SER A 185 4.79 22.55 -31.02
N LEU A 186 3.88 21.91 -31.75
CA LEU A 186 4.14 20.70 -32.52
C LEU A 186 3.78 20.94 -33.99
N ASP A 187 4.71 20.67 -34.91
CA ASP A 187 4.51 20.91 -36.34
C ASP A 187 4.07 22.36 -36.66
N GLY A 188 4.66 23.33 -35.95
CA GLY A 188 4.30 24.75 -36.05
C GLY A 188 2.92 25.12 -35.50
N THR A 189 2.19 24.15 -34.93
CA THR A 189 0.89 24.35 -34.29
C THR A 189 1.09 24.58 -32.79
N PRO A 190 0.67 25.73 -32.25
CA PRO A 190 0.72 25.98 -30.82
C PRO A 190 -0.12 24.99 -30.03
N ILE A 191 0.40 24.54 -28.89
CA ILE A 191 -0.33 23.74 -27.90
C ILE A 191 -0.35 24.57 -26.61
N ASP A 192 -1.53 25.01 -26.17
CA ASP A 192 -1.64 25.96 -25.07
C ASP A 192 -1.66 25.23 -23.71
N TRP A 193 -2.69 24.43 -23.40
CA TRP A 193 -2.91 23.88 -22.05
C TRP A 193 -1.95 22.79 -21.59
N ILE A 194 -1.40 22.04 -22.54
CA ILE A 194 -0.39 21.00 -22.30
C ILE A 194 0.88 21.30 -23.09
N GLY A 195 1.22 22.61 -23.18
CA GLY A 195 2.41 23.09 -23.88
C GLY A 195 3.72 22.51 -23.33
N ASP A 196 3.75 22.18 -22.04
CA ASP A 196 4.84 21.44 -21.41
C ASP A 196 5.04 20.04 -22.03
N LEU A 197 3.97 19.28 -22.24
CA LEU A 197 4.03 17.99 -22.91
C LEU A 197 4.44 18.14 -24.38
N ALA A 198 4.01 19.20 -25.07
CA ALA A 198 4.48 19.50 -26.43
C ALA A 198 6.00 19.74 -26.46
N MET A 199 6.51 20.51 -25.51
CA MET A 199 7.96 20.72 -25.34
C MET A 199 8.69 19.41 -25.05
N TYR A 200 8.15 18.55 -24.18
CA TYR A 200 8.77 17.26 -23.87
C TYR A 200 8.78 16.31 -25.07
N VAL A 201 7.68 16.21 -25.82
CA VAL A 201 7.61 15.34 -27.01
C VAL A 201 8.65 15.76 -28.06
N ASN A 202 8.85 17.06 -28.28
CA ASN A 202 9.89 17.56 -29.17
C ASN A 202 11.31 17.14 -28.74
N LEU A 203 11.57 17.05 -27.43
CA LEU A 203 12.85 16.61 -26.87
C LEU A 203 12.99 15.08 -26.88
N LEU A 204 11.92 14.35 -26.55
CA LEU A 204 11.89 12.89 -26.49
C LEU A 204 11.96 12.24 -27.88
N HIS A 205 11.64 12.97 -28.95
CA HIS A 205 11.83 12.45 -30.29
C HIS A 205 13.32 12.29 -30.65
N ARG A 206 14.21 12.94 -29.87
CA ARG A 206 15.66 12.97 -30.08
C ARG A 206 16.43 12.02 -29.16
N GLY A 207 15.77 11.42 -28.17
CA GLY A 207 16.41 10.58 -27.17
C GLY A 207 15.48 10.18 -26.04
N ASP A 208 16.06 9.57 -25.01
CA ASP A 208 15.31 8.96 -23.91
C ASP A 208 15.04 9.94 -22.77
N LEU A 209 14.03 9.61 -21.97
CA LEU A 209 13.76 10.26 -20.69
C LEU A 209 14.54 9.54 -19.58
N ALA A 210 15.33 10.28 -18.82
CA ALA A 210 15.73 9.82 -17.49
C ALA A 210 14.80 10.42 -16.44
N LEU A 211 14.21 9.57 -15.60
CA LEU A 211 13.27 9.98 -14.56
C LEU A 211 13.75 9.51 -13.19
N LEU A 212 14.22 10.45 -12.37
CA LEU A 212 14.79 10.17 -11.05
C LEU A 212 13.68 9.96 -10.01
N ALA A 213 13.86 8.98 -9.11
CA ALA A 213 12.91 8.68 -8.02
C ALA A 213 12.96 9.69 -6.87
N GLU A 214 14.10 10.36 -6.71
CA GLU A 214 14.30 11.39 -5.69
C GLU A 214 13.42 12.62 -5.98
N PRO A 215 12.71 13.16 -4.97
CA PRO A 215 11.92 14.37 -5.13
C PRO A 215 12.82 15.61 -5.12
N LEU A 216 13.12 16.19 -6.29
CA LEU A 216 14.05 17.33 -6.42
C LEU A 216 13.36 18.69 -6.65
N SER A 217 12.04 18.70 -6.70
CA SER A 217 11.25 19.94 -6.84
C SER A 217 9.94 19.86 -6.06
N ARG A 218 9.43 21.04 -5.67
CA ARG A 218 8.13 21.22 -5.03
C ARG A 218 7.24 22.04 -5.95
N PHE A 219 6.17 21.40 -6.43
CA PHE A 219 5.17 22.02 -7.29
C PHE A 219 4.05 22.62 -6.43
N ARG A 220 3.81 23.92 -6.56
CA ARG A 220 2.78 24.58 -5.76
C ARG A 220 1.40 24.34 -6.35
N ILE A 221 0.37 24.33 -5.50
CA ILE A 221 -1.03 24.42 -5.90
C ILE A 221 -1.59 25.70 -5.29
N SER A 222 -1.99 26.66 -6.13
CA SER A 222 -2.54 27.95 -5.68
C SER A 222 -3.75 28.38 -6.51
N THR A 223 -4.60 29.24 -5.93
CA THR A 223 -5.77 29.75 -6.67
C THR A 223 -5.40 30.69 -7.80
N LEU A 224 -4.14 31.17 -7.82
CA LEU A 224 -3.60 32.10 -8.81
C LEU A 224 -2.96 31.39 -10.01
N GLN A 225 -2.92 30.05 -10.04
CA GLN A 225 -2.32 29.30 -11.14
C GLN A 225 -3.17 29.32 -12.40
N PHE A 226 -2.52 29.47 -13.55
CA PHE A 226 -3.18 29.39 -14.86
C PHE A 226 -3.83 28.01 -15.08
N SER A 227 -3.23 26.96 -14.51
CA SER A 227 -3.80 25.60 -14.48
C SER A 227 -5.05 25.46 -13.60
N ASN A 228 -5.34 26.42 -12.71
CA ASN A 228 -6.57 26.47 -11.93
C ASN A 228 -7.77 26.90 -12.79
N ASP A 229 -7.55 27.83 -13.75
CA ASP A 229 -8.57 28.28 -14.70
C ASP A 229 -8.94 27.17 -15.71
N ALA A 230 -7.96 26.35 -16.14
CA ALA A 230 -8.17 25.21 -17.04
C ALA A 230 -8.97 24.05 -16.40
N ARG A 231 -9.00 23.94 -15.06
CA ARG A 231 -9.88 22.97 -14.35
C ARG A 231 -11.36 23.35 -14.44
N LEU A 232 -11.66 24.61 -14.80
CA LEU A 232 -13.00 25.16 -14.87
C LEU A 232 -13.62 25.08 -16.28
N ASP A 233 -12.81 24.95 -17.35
CA ASP A 233 -13.27 24.87 -18.75
C ASP A 233 -12.75 23.61 -19.49
N LYS A 234 -13.56 22.55 -19.47
CA LYS A 234 -13.21 21.24 -20.04
C LYS A 234 -13.24 21.22 -21.58
N ASP A 235 -13.93 22.15 -22.22
CA ASP A 235 -14.12 22.12 -23.68
C ASP A 235 -12.82 22.49 -24.40
N ILE A 236 -12.09 23.48 -23.89
CA ILE A 236 -10.79 23.92 -24.45
C ILE A 236 -9.69 22.89 -24.18
N ALA A 237 -9.67 22.28 -22.98
CA ALA A 237 -8.71 21.23 -22.65
C ALA A 237 -8.85 20.00 -23.57
N ASN A 238 -10.08 19.58 -23.88
CA ASN A 238 -10.34 18.46 -24.78
C ASN A 238 -9.90 18.75 -26.22
N GLN A 239 -10.04 20.00 -26.69
CA GLN A 239 -9.57 20.42 -28.00
C GLN A 239 -8.04 20.37 -28.08
N ASP A 240 -7.33 20.86 -27.07
CA ASP A 240 -5.86 20.82 -27.02
C ASP A 240 -5.31 19.39 -26.93
N TYR A 241 -5.98 18.50 -26.19
CA TYR A 241 -5.60 17.07 -26.18
C TYR A 241 -5.79 16.41 -27.54
N ALA A 242 -6.85 16.76 -28.27
CA ALA A 242 -7.08 16.27 -29.63
C ALA A 242 -6.02 16.80 -30.59
N GLU A 243 -5.73 18.10 -30.56
CA GLU A 243 -4.71 18.72 -31.43
C GLU A 243 -3.30 18.19 -31.13
N PHE A 244 -2.94 18.03 -29.86
CA PHE A 244 -1.67 17.41 -29.44
C PHE A 244 -1.53 16.00 -30.01
N THR A 245 -2.59 15.18 -29.89
CA THR A 245 -2.62 13.81 -30.42
C THR A 245 -2.52 13.80 -31.95
N GLU A 246 -3.28 14.67 -32.63
CA GLU A 246 -3.28 14.79 -34.07
C GLU A 246 -1.92 15.26 -34.61
N ALA A 247 -1.29 16.25 -33.98
CA ALA A 247 0.02 16.75 -34.34
C ALA A 247 1.09 15.65 -34.25
N ILE A 248 1.12 14.88 -33.16
CA ILE A 248 2.05 13.73 -33.03
C ILE A 248 1.79 12.68 -34.12
N ASN A 249 0.53 12.42 -34.43
CA ASN A 249 0.15 11.49 -35.49
C ASN A 249 0.56 11.99 -36.89
N ARG A 250 0.47 13.30 -37.16
CA ARG A 250 0.95 13.95 -38.41
C ARG A 250 2.46 13.80 -38.55
N LEU A 251 3.19 14.01 -37.45
CA LEU A 251 4.65 13.87 -37.37
C LEU A 251 5.14 12.41 -37.44
N GLN A 252 4.23 11.44 -37.30
CA GLN A 252 4.55 9.99 -37.28
C GLN A 252 5.49 9.57 -36.15
N TRP A 253 5.44 10.26 -35.00
CA TRP A 253 6.28 9.94 -33.84
C TRP A 253 5.66 8.91 -32.89
N SER A 254 4.41 8.48 -33.13
CA SER A 254 3.71 7.47 -32.34
C SER A 254 3.52 6.14 -33.10
N ASP A 255 3.60 5.02 -32.40
CA ASP A 255 3.20 3.72 -32.96
C ASP A 255 1.67 3.61 -33.00
N ARG A 256 1.10 3.67 -34.21
CA ARG A 256 -0.35 3.61 -34.43
C ARG A 256 -0.95 2.23 -34.13
N GLN A 257 -0.15 1.17 -34.11
CA GLN A 257 -0.62 -0.19 -33.79
C GLN A 257 -0.62 -0.47 -32.27
N SER A 258 0.11 0.33 -31.50
CA SER A 258 0.12 0.25 -30.04
C SER A 258 -1.14 0.86 -29.42
N ASP A 259 -1.65 0.24 -28.36
CA ASP A 259 -2.74 0.78 -27.52
C ASP A 259 -2.26 1.86 -26.54
N GLY A 260 -0.96 2.17 -26.58
CA GLY A 260 -0.31 3.20 -25.77
C GLY A 260 -0.21 2.89 -24.29
N ARG A 261 -0.50 1.65 -23.84
CA ARG A 261 -0.48 1.31 -22.41
C ARG A 261 0.91 0.92 -21.88
N LEU A 262 1.79 0.46 -22.75
CA LEU A 262 3.09 -0.11 -22.37
C LEU A 262 4.22 0.89 -22.67
N LEU A 263 5.00 1.21 -21.64
CA LEU A 263 6.29 1.90 -21.77
C LEU A 263 7.43 0.89 -21.84
N LEU A 264 8.49 1.22 -22.57
CA LEU A 264 9.77 0.51 -22.48
C LEU A 264 10.65 1.22 -21.45
N VAL A 265 10.96 0.53 -20.36
CA VAL A 265 11.65 1.09 -19.20
C VAL A 265 12.87 0.24 -18.83
N ALA A 266 14.00 0.88 -18.54
CA ALA A 266 15.23 0.27 -18.05
C ALA A 266 15.69 0.96 -16.75
N PRO A 267 16.47 0.28 -15.89
CA PRO A 267 17.18 0.95 -14.80
C PRO A 267 18.13 2.03 -15.33
N LEU A 268 18.44 3.04 -14.50
CA LEU A 268 19.28 4.19 -14.88
C LEU A 268 20.80 3.93 -14.71
N ASP A 269 21.26 2.68 -14.57
CA ASP A 269 22.65 2.32 -14.29
C ASP A 269 23.53 2.04 -15.55
N LEU A 270 24.86 2.05 -15.35
CA LEU A 270 25.89 2.10 -16.39
C LEU A 270 26.08 0.75 -17.13
N GLY A 271 25.15 0.42 -18.03
CA GLY A 271 25.23 -0.69 -18.98
C GLY A 271 24.33 -0.46 -20.21
N ALA A 272 24.36 -1.37 -21.20
CA ALA A 272 23.40 -1.30 -22.31
C ALA A 272 21.96 -1.48 -21.77
N PRO A 273 21.01 -0.57 -22.06
CA PRO A 273 19.71 -0.57 -21.38
C PRO A 273 18.89 -1.81 -21.73
N ALA A 274 18.60 -2.63 -20.72
CA ALA A 274 17.74 -3.80 -20.84
C ALA A 274 16.25 -3.39 -20.65
N TYR A 275 15.65 -2.86 -21.70
CA TYR A 275 14.27 -2.39 -21.66
C TYR A 275 13.24 -3.49 -21.39
N ARG A 276 12.33 -3.23 -20.45
CA ARG A 276 11.18 -4.07 -20.11
C ARG A 276 9.88 -3.31 -20.37
N ARG A 277 8.82 -4.05 -20.72
CA ARG A 277 7.48 -3.46 -20.94
C ARG A 277 6.76 -3.28 -19.61
N ILE A 278 6.40 -2.04 -19.27
CA ILE A 278 5.67 -1.70 -18.06
C ILE A 278 4.32 -1.09 -18.42
N ASN A 279 3.24 -1.55 -17.78
CA ASN A 279 1.92 -0.92 -17.90
C ASN A 279 1.87 0.29 -16.97
N LEU A 280 2.04 1.49 -17.53
CA LEU A 280 2.15 2.73 -16.76
C LEU A 280 0.89 3.02 -15.94
N GLU A 281 -0.32 2.81 -16.48
CA GLU A 281 -1.56 3.08 -15.75
C GLU A 281 -1.71 2.18 -14.53
N LYS A 282 -1.38 0.89 -14.69
CA LYS A 282 -1.35 -0.04 -13.58
C LYS A 282 -0.30 0.41 -12.56
N SER A 283 0.91 0.75 -12.99
CA SER A 283 1.98 1.20 -12.11
C SER A 283 1.68 2.50 -11.37
N ILE A 284 1.09 3.50 -12.02
CA ILE A 284 0.62 4.75 -11.38
C ILE A 284 -0.48 4.44 -10.37
N ARG A 285 -1.46 3.62 -10.76
CA ARG A 285 -2.56 3.23 -9.87
C ARG A 285 -2.03 2.44 -8.68
N ASP A 286 -1.13 1.51 -8.91
CA ASP A 286 -0.51 0.70 -7.87
C ASP A 286 0.36 1.58 -6.98
N ALA A 287 1.16 2.53 -7.51
CA ALA A 287 1.91 3.49 -6.70
C ALA A 287 1.00 4.41 -5.87
N TYR A 288 -0.12 4.87 -6.46
CA TYR A 288 -1.10 5.72 -5.80
C TYR A 288 -1.89 4.98 -4.70
N LEU A 289 -2.30 3.74 -4.97
CA LEU A 289 -3.09 2.90 -4.05
C LEU A 289 -2.23 2.11 -3.06
N LEU A 290 -0.99 1.78 -3.42
CA LEU A 290 -0.08 0.92 -2.67
C LEU A 290 1.13 1.68 -2.12
N ARG A 291 1.10 3.03 -2.07
CA ARG A 291 2.21 3.91 -1.65
C ARG A 291 3.19 3.18 -0.73
N PRO A 292 4.49 3.10 -1.06
CA PRO A 292 5.48 2.79 -0.03
C PRO A 292 5.26 3.86 1.03
N ALA A 293 4.76 3.44 2.19
CA ALA A 293 4.41 4.41 3.21
C ALA A 293 5.73 5.04 3.63
N ASP A 294 5.87 6.35 3.41
CA ASP A 294 6.85 7.12 4.16
C ASP A 294 6.59 6.78 5.63
N ILE A 295 7.57 6.18 6.30
CA ILE A 295 7.42 5.73 7.68
C ILE A 295 6.95 6.89 8.57
N ASN A 296 7.33 8.13 8.25
CA ASN A 296 6.86 9.32 8.97
C ASN A 296 5.36 9.59 8.71
N ALA A 297 4.89 9.47 7.47
CA ALA A 297 3.47 9.60 7.15
C ALA A 297 2.65 8.45 7.77
N TRP A 298 3.23 7.24 7.79
CA TRP A 298 2.64 6.07 8.41
C TRP A 298 2.52 6.23 9.94
N LEU A 299 3.54 6.79 10.60
CA LEU A 299 3.52 7.15 12.02
C LEU A 299 2.53 8.29 12.29
N ALA A 300 2.51 9.33 11.47
CA ALA A 300 1.61 10.48 11.63
C ALA A 300 0.13 10.07 11.53
N ALA A 301 -0.18 9.03 10.75
CA ALA A 301 -1.53 8.46 10.66
C ALA A 301 -1.95 7.65 11.89
N ARG A 302 -1.03 7.35 12.83
CA ARG A 302 -1.30 6.59 14.06
C ARG A 302 -1.74 7.49 15.20
N THR A 303 -2.83 8.23 14.96
CA THR A 303 -3.43 9.15 15.91
C THR A 303 -4.86 8.73 16.24
N LEU A 304 -5.25 8.88 17.50
CA LEU A 304 -6.62 8.61 17.92
C LEU A 304 -7.58 9.62 17.30
N THR A 305 -8.71 9.13 16.78
CA THR A 305 -9.86 10.00 16.49
C THR A 305 -10.43 10.59 17.80
N PRO A 306 -11.17 11.71 17.75
CA PRO A 306 -11.73 12.33 18.96
C PRO A 306 -12.56 11.35 19.81
N ILE A 307 -13.36 10.50 19.17
CA ILE A 307 -14.18 9.52 19.86
C ILE A 307 -13.37 8.36 20.46
N GLN A 308 -12.32 7.90 19.76
CA GLN A 308 -11.42 6.89 20.31
C GLN A 308 -10.67 7.44 21.52
N ARG A 309 -10.28 8.72 21.49
CA ARG A 309 -9.68 9.40 22.65
C ARG A 309 -10.64 9.42 23.85
N GLU A 310 -11.90 9.80 23.64
CA GLU A 310 -12.91 9.78 24.70
C GLU A 310 -13.07 8.38 25.32
N LEU A 311 -13.08 7.33 24.49
CA LEU A 311 -13.18 5.94 24.96
C LEU A 311 -11.96 5.50 25.77
N VAL A 312 -10.75 5.92 25.38
CA VAL A 312 -9.52 5.66 26.14
C VAL A 312 -9.54 6.42 27.45
N GLU A 313 -9.91 7.70 27.45
CA GLU A 313 -10.03 8.53 28.67
C GLU A 313 -11.04 7.93 29.65
N ARG A 314 -12.19 7.48 29.15
CA ARG A 314 -13.21 6.80 29.96
C ARG A 314 -12.64 5.54 30.62
N ARG A 315 -11.95 4.69 29.85
CA ARG A 315 -11.30 3.48 30.36
C ARG A 315 -10.22 3.80 31.40
N ALA A 316 -9.45 4.87 31.19
CA ALA A 316 -8.42 5.32 32.12
C ALA A 316 -9.03 5.80 33.46
N ASN A 317 -10.19 6.47 33.43
CA ASN A 317 -10.80 7.10 34.59
C ASN A 317 -11.73 6.18 35.40
N GLU A 318 -12.50 5.32 34.74
CA GLU A 318 -13.58 4.55 35.40
C GLU A 318 -13.08 3.24 36.03
N ASP A 319 -12.13 2.53 35.39
CA ASP A 319 -11.74 1.17 35.81
C ASP A 319 -10.24 0.99 36.17
N ARG A 320 -9.39 2.03 36.01
CA ARG A 320 -7.90 1.95 36.16
C ARG A 320 -7.30 0.72 35.45
N GLU A 321 -7.79 0.44 34.25
CA GLU A 321 -7.40 -0.76 33.51
C GLU A 321 -6.13 -0.61 32.66
N LEU A 322 -5.51 0.57 32.62
CA LEU A 322 -4.24 0.76 31.94
C LEU A 322 -3.07 0.30 32.83
N SER A 323 -2.05 -0.28 32.21
CA SER A 323 -0.84 -0.72 32.90
C SER A 323 0.09 0.45 33.19
N GLU A 324 0.60 0.51 34.43
CA GLU A 324 1.71 1.38 34.79
C GLU A 324 3.03 0.75 34.33
N ILE A 325 3.89 1.56 33.69
CA ILE A 325 5.20 1.14 33.18
C ILE A 325 6.30 1.99 33.80
N LEU A 326 7.31 1.34 34.35
CA LEU A 326 8.56 1.95 34.77
C LEU A 326 9.57 1.89 33.60
N PHE A 327 10.11 3.01 33.16
CA PHE A 327 11.23 3.04 32.21
C PHE A 327 12.51 3.45 32.92
N PHE A 328 13.55 2.64 32.75
CA PHE A 328 14.91 2.99 33.13
C PHE A 328 15.60 3.75 32.00
N LEU A 329 15.98 4.99 32.23
CA LEU A 329 16.83 5.76 31.33
C LEU A 329 18.29 5.49 31.66
N LEU A 330 18.97 4.75 30.76
CA LEU A 330 20.34 4.28 30.92
C LEU A 330 21.34 5.42 30.65
N VAL A 331 21.87 6.06 31.68
CA VAL A 331 22.82 7.18 31.55
C VAL A 331 24.24 6.76 31.95
N ASP A 332 25.26 7.37 31.38
CA ASP A 332 26.66 7.20 31.79
C ASP A 332 27.39 8.55 31.89
N ASP A 333 28.67 8.52 32.30
CA ASP A 333 29.47 9.73 32.52
C ASP A 333 29.77 10.50 31.20
N THR A 334 29.57 9.85 30.04
CA THR A 334 29.78 10.44 28.72
C THR A 334 28.48 10.91 28.06
N THR A 335 27.34 10.64 28.69
CA THR A 335 26.02 10.94 28.14
C THR A 335 25.81 12.45 28.08
N GLU A 336 25.54 12.94 26.87
CA GLU A 336 25.23 14.35 26.66
C GLU A 336 23.87 14.73 27.26
N LYS A 337 23.81 15.90 27.89
CA LYS A 337 22.56 16.41 28.46
C LYS A 337 21.46 16.56 27.40
N GLU A 338 21.82 16.96 26.19
CA GLU A 338 20.88 17.13 25.07
C GLU A 338 20.18 15.82 24.68
N ALA A 339 20.90 14.69 24.73
CA ALA A 339 20.31 13.38 24.46
C ALA A 339 19.27 12.98 25.53
N ILE A 340 19.56 13.25 26.81
CA ILE A 340 18.61 13.05 27.91
C ILE A 340 17.38 13.95 27.72
N ASP A 341 17.60 15.23 27.43
CA ASP A 341 16.53 16.21 27.25
C ASP A 341 15.66 15.85 26.04
N THR A 342 16.23 15.32 24.96
CA THR A 342 15.51 14.80 23.79
C THR A 342 14.57 13.66 24.18
N THR A 343 15.07 12.65 24.89
CA THR A 343 14.23 11.51 25.32
C THR A 343 13.12 11.95 26.27
N LEU A 344 13.41 12.78 27.26
CA LEU A 344 12.39 13.25 28.20
C LEU A 344 11.36 14.17 27.54
N SER A 345 11.79 15.03 26.60
CA SER A 345 10.88 15.94 25.88
C SER A 345 9.93 15.19 24.95
N SER A 346 10.33 14.01 24.45
CA SER A 346 9.45 13.18 23.61
C SER A 346 8.17 12.70 24.33
N LEU A 347 8.18 12.69 25.68
CA LEU A 347 7.00 12.35 26.47
C LEU A 347 5.98 13.49 26.56
N ALA A 348 6.37 14.73 26.25
CA ALA A 348 5.53 15.91 26.46
C ALA A 348 4.21 15.86 25.67
N GLU A 349 4.21 15.23 24.50
CA GLU A 349 3.03 15.06 23.64
C GLU A 349 2.14 13.87 24.05
N PHE A 350 2.58 13.04 25.01
CA PHE A 350 1.82 11.90 25.47
C PHE A 350 0.84 12.30 26.58
N GLU A 351 -0.45 12.10 26.36
CA GLU A 351 -1.53 12.56 27.25
C GLU A 351 -1.68 11.73 28.54
N TYR A 352 -1.10 10.53 28.59
CA TYR A 352 -1.27 9.56 29.68
C TYR A 352 0.02 9.38 30.52
N GLN A 353 0.82 10.44 30.65
CA GLN A 353 2.10 10.42 31.38
C GLN A 353 1.99 9.91 32.83
N GLN A 354 0.83 10.02 33.48
CA GLN A 354 0.61 9.49 34.83
C GLN A 354 0.76 7.97 34.96
N TYR A 355 0.71 7.23 33.84
CA TYR A 355 0.95 5.79 33.80
C TYR A 355 2.43 5.43 33.55
N LEU A 356 3.28 6.43 33.38
CA LEU A 356 4.70 6.26 33.10
C LEU A 356 5.53 6.78 34.26
N THR A 357 6.50 6.00 34.71
CA THR A 357 7.54 6.45 35.64
C THR A 357 8.89 6.36 34.94
N ILE A 358 9.70 7.42 34.97
CA ILE A 358 11.05 7.41 34.40
C ILE A 358 12.06 7.49 35.54
N GLU A 359 12.94 6.49 35.65
CA GLU A 359 14.04 6.46 36.61
C GLU A 359 15.38 6.48 35.87
N LYS A 360 16.26 7.42 36.23
CA LYS A 360 17.61 7.50 35.66
C LYS A 360 18.52 6.53 36.39
N ILE A 361 19.20 5.65 35.66
CA ILE A 361 20.13 4.69 36.24
C ILE A 361 21.48 4.75 35.52
N SER A 362 22.56 4.77 36.31
CA SER A 362 23.91 4.81 35.76
C SER A 362 24.35 3.44 35.26
N ALA A 363 24.65 3.34 33.96
CA ALA A 363 25.25 2.18 33.30
C ALA A 363 26.68 2.56 32.85
N SER A 364 27.65 2.54 33.77
CA SER A 364 29.04 2.92 33.49
C SER A 364 29.69 1.99 32.45
N SER A 365 30.22 2.57 31.37
CA SER A 365 30.99 1.90 30.32
C SER A 365 32.50 1.75 30.64
N ALA A 366 32.99 2.33 31.73
CA ALA A 366 34.40 2.26 32.11
C ALA A 366 34.62 2.33 33.64
N ARG A 367 35.10 1.21 34.19
CA ARG A 367 35.81 1.08 35.49
C ARG A 367 35.22 1.87 36.67
N ILE A 368 34.18 1.31 37.29
CA ILE A 368 33.98 1.41 38.76
C ILE A 368 33.63 0.00 39.27
N GLU A 369 34.21 -0.37 40.41
CA GLU A 369 34.23 -1.73 40.99
C GLU A 369 32.87 -2.44 40.96
N LYS A 370 32.86 -3.69 40.43
CA LYS A 370 31.77 -4.67 40.62
C LYS A 370 31.43 -4.75 42.12
N PRO A 371 30.19 -4.53 42.60
CA PRO A 371 28.90 -4.75 41.91
C PRO A 371 27.98 -3.51 41.97
N ASN A 372 27.12 -3.24 40.96
CA ASN A 372 25.90 -2.44 41.26
C ASN A 372 24.84 -2.21 40.16
N PHE A 373 25.03 -2.46 38.86
CA PHE A 373 23.97 -2.08 37.89
C PHE A 373 22.68 -2.90 38.08
N LEU A 374 22.76 -4.23 37.95
CA LEU A 374 21.60 -5.11 38.14
C LEU A 374 21.11 -5.12 39.59
N GLU A 375 21.99 -4.91 40.58
CA GLU A 375 21.61 -4.74 41.98
C GLU A 375 20.79 -3.46 42.19
N LYS A 376 21.20 -2.33 41.59
CA LYS A 376 20.41 -1.08 41.59
C LYS A 376 19.09 -1.25 40.87
N VAL A 377 19.06 -1.95 39.72
CA VAL A 377 17.79 -2.31 39.07
C VAL A 377 16.90 -3.07 40.05
N GLY A 378 17.43 -4.09 40.72
CA GLY A 378 16.72 -4.86 41.75
C GLY A 378 16.22 -3.99 42.93
N GLU A 379 17.04 -3.06 43.42
CA GLU A 379 16.71 -2.12 44.48
C GLU A 379 15.58 -1.17 44.07
N VAL A 380 15.67 -0.57 42.89
CA VAL A 380 14.60 0.30 42.36
C VAL A 380 13.33 -0.51 42.15
N LEU A 381 13.41 -1.68 41.53
CA LEU A 381 12.24 -2.57 41.38
C LEU A 381 11.59 -2.91 42.72
N SER A 382 12.32 -2.95 43.83
CA SER A 382 11.76 -3.20 45.17
C SER A 382 10.97 -2.02 45.75
N ARG A 383 11.20 -0.80 45.23
CA ARG A 383 10.56 0.45 45.68
C ARG A 383 9.36 0.86 44.84
N HIS A 384 9.25 0.37 43.61
CA HIS A 384 8.15 0.69 42.69
C HIS A 384 7.11 -0.44 42.64
N ALA A 385 5.85 -0.06 42.48
CA ALA A 385 4.73 -1.00 42.35
C ALA A 385 4.39 -1.37 40.90
N SER A 386 5.05 -0.76 39.91
CA SER A 386 4.78 -0.96 38.48
C SER A 386 4.98 -2.43 38.09
N ALA A 387 3.99 -3.01 37.44
CA ALA A 387 4.01 -4.42 37.03
C ALA A 387 4.96 -4.68 35.86
N TRP A 388 5.24 -3.66 35.05
CA TRP A 388 6.06 -3.75 33.85
C TRP A 388 7.18 -2.73 33.86
N VAL A 389 8.31 -3.11 33.27
CA VAL A 389 9.52 -2.30 33.21
C VAL A 389 10.19 -2.36 31.84
N GLY A 390 10.59 -1.22 31.30
CA GLY A 390 11.37 -1.11 30.06
C GLY A 390 12.69 -0.39 30.27
N PHE A 391 13.57 -0.48 29.28
CA PHE A 391 14.86 0.21 29.26
C PHE A 391 14.95 1.07 28.01
N VAL A 392 15.48 2.28 28.14
CA VAL A 392 15.68 3.23 27.03
C VAL A 392 17.01 3.94 27.17
N ARG A 393 17.59 4.32 26.03
CA ARG A 393 18.86 5.06 25.96
C ARG A 393 18.61 6.55 25.69
N PRO A 394 19.48 7.43 26.20
CA PRO A 394 19.47 8.86 25.87
C PRO A 394 19.52 9.09 24.35
N GLY A 395 18.72 10.01 23.85
CA GLY A 395 18.60 10.35 22.43
C GLY A 395 17.54 9.55 21.66
N GLU A 396 16.99 8.50 22.26
CA GLU A 396 15.82 7.78 21.73
C GLU A 396 14.55 8.61 21.98
N ILE A 397 13.61 8.55 21.04
CA ILE A 397 12.36 9.32 21.07
C ILE A 397 11.23 8.34 21.28
N PHE A 398 10.42 8.51 22.33
CA PHE A 398 9.21 7.72 22.52
C PHE A 398 8.15 8.10 21.48
N LEU A 399 7.45 7.10 20.96
CA LEU A 399 6.30 7.30 20.09
C LEU A 399 5.02 7.29 20.93
N PRO A 400 4.17 8.34 20.86
CA PRO A 400 2.90 8.38 21.61
C PRO A 400 1.98 7.18 21.31
N SER A 401 1.93 6.70 20.07
CA SER A 401 1.18 5.49 19.69
C SER A 401 1.76 4.24 20.36
N GLY A 402 3.09 4.11 20.37
CA GLY A 402 3.83 3.05 21.05
C GLY A 402 3.50 2.95 22.53
N LEU A 403 3.62 4.07 23.24
CA LEU A 403 3.29 4.16 24.66
C LEU A 403 1.82 3.83 24.94
N LEU A 404 0.89 4.35 24.13
CA LEU A 404 -0.53 4.06 24.26
C LEU A 404 -0.82 2.56 24.10
N MET A 405 -0.26 1.93 23.06
CA MET A 405 -0.46 0.50 22.83
C MET A 405 0.18 -0.36 23.93
N ALA A 406 1.33 0.06 24.47
CA ALA A 406 1.98 -0.61 25.59
C ALA A 406 1.08 -0.59 26.84
N ILE A 407 0.66 0.58 27.32
CA ILE A 407 -0.16 0.69 28.53
C ILE A 407 -1.54 0.02 28.38
N SER A 408 -2.07 -0.04 27.15
CA SER A 408 -3.39 -0.64 26.88
C SER A 408 -3.36 -2.15 26.70
N SER A 409 -2.24 -2.72 26.26
CA SER A 409 -2.14 -4.15 25.91
C SER A 409 -1.52 -5.00 27.02
N LEU A 410 -0.62 -4.43 27.83
CA LEU A 410 0.10 -5.16 28.88
C LEU A 410 -0.79 -5.66 30.03
N LYS A 411 -1.98 -5.06 30.22
CA LYS A 411 -2.92 -5.49 31.26
C LYS A 411 -3.43 -6.92 31.05
N GLY A 412 -3.48 -7.39 29.81
CA GLY A 412 -3.88 -8.75 29.45
C GLY A 412 -2.71 -9.73 29.27
N ALA A 413 -1.48 -9.31 29.52
CA ALA A 413 -0.26 -10.06 29.21
C ALA A 413 0.33 -10.78 30.44
N ASP A 414 -0.48 -11.13 31.44
CA ASP A 414 0.00 -11.72 32.72
C ASP A 414 0.75 -13.05 32.56
N SER A 415 0.53 -13.78 31.45
CA SER A 415 1.27 -15.00 31.13
C SER A 415 2.68 -14.72 30.59
N CYS A 416 2.98 -13.49 30.15
CA CYS A 416 4.24 -13.11 29.56
C CYS A 416 5.23 -12.62 30.63
N TRP A 417 6.49 -13.02 30.50
CA TRP A 417 7.61 -12.53 31.33
C TRP A 417 8.32 -11.36 30.67
N ALA A 418 8.31 -11.31 29.33
CA ALA A 418 8.82 -10.20 28.55
C ALA A 418 7.99 -10.04 27.27
N VAL A 419 7.77 -8.79 26.85
CA VAL A 419 7.01 -8.44 25.64
C VAL A 419 7.88 -7.52 24.79
N SER A 420 8.16 -7.92 23.56
CA SER A 420 8.87 -7.05 22.62
C SER A 420 7.92 -6.06 21.98
N MET A 421 8.47 -4.93 21.56
CA MET A 421 7.81 -3.97 20.69
C MET A 421 8.67 -3.74 19.44
N ASP A 422 8.07 -3.10 18.43
CA ASP A 422 8.80 -2.73 17.22
C ASP A 422 9.60 -1.44 17.45
N GLU A 423 10.42 -1.07 16.46
CA GLU A 423 11.19 0.17 16.49
C GLU A 423 11.19 0.86 15.13
N VAL A 424 11.55 2.14 15.13
CA VAL A 424 11.94 2.87 13.92
C VAL A 424 13.40 3.28 14.07
N TYR A 425 14.23 2.95 13.09
CA TYR A 425 15.63 3.34 13.07
C TYR A 425 15.83 4.63 12.30
N ARG A 426 16.61 5.54 12.87
CA ARG A 426 17.32 6.59 12.14
C ARG A 426 18.50 5.94 11.44
N LEU A 427 18.55 6.11 10.13
CA LEU A 427 19.61 5.61 9.27
C LEU A 427 20.68 6.69 9.10
N ALA A 428 21.91 6.28 8.80
CA ALA A 428 23.05 7.19 8.67
C ALA A 428 22.88 8.24 7.55
N ASN A 429 22.00 7.97 6.57
CA ASN A 429 21.64 8.90 5.50
C ASN A 429 20.58 9.94 5.90
N GLY A 430 20.13 9.93 7.17
CA GLY A 430 19.08 10.82 7.69
C GLY A 430 17.65 10.32 7.43
N GLU A 431 17.47 9.21 6.71
CA GLU A 431 16.15 8.58 6.53
C GLU A 431 15.76 7.75 7.77
N THR A 432 14.49 7.37 7.81
CA THR A 432 13.94 6.49 8.83
C THR A 432 13.46 5.17 8.22
N GLY A 433 13.72 4.05 8.91
CA GLY A 433 13.32 2.71 8.49
C GLY A 433 12.61 1.95 9.60
N GLY A 434 11.55 1.21 9.28
CA GLY A 434 10.83 0.41 10.26
C GLY A 434 11.51 -0.94 10.56
N ALA A 435 11.78 -1.20 11.84
CA ALA A 435 12.23 -2.48 12.36
C ALA A 435 11.06 -3.22 13.00
N PHE A 436 10.24 -3.83 12.14
CA PHE A 436 9.04 -4.57 12.48
C PHE A 436 9.40 -6.03 12.73
N ARG A 437 9.55 -6.36 14.00
CA ARG A 437 10.08 -7.65 14.43
C ARG A 437 9.03 -8.76 14.23
N PRO A 438 9.44 -10.01 13.97
CA PRO A 438 8.58 -11.16 14.18
C PRO A 438 8.32 -11.34 15.69
N ALA A 439 7.44 -12.27 16.05
CA ALA A 439 7.35 -12.77 17.42
C ALA A 439 8.69 -13.38 17.87
N PHE A 440 8.83 -13.65 19.17
CA PHE A 440 10.07 -14.17 19.75
C PHE A 440 10.61 -15.38 18.98
N ASN A 441 11.90 -15.30 18.64
CA ASN A 441 12.59 -16.26 17.80
C ASN A 441 13.97 -16.51 18.37
N LEU A 442 14.13 -17.64 19.05
CA LEU A 442 15.36 -17.96 19.78
C LEU A 442 16.56 -18.00 18.82
N ASP A 443 16.44 -18.69 17.69
CA ASP A 443 17.56 -18.81 16.75
C ASP A 443 17.93 -17.46 16.13
N TYR A 444 16.95 -16.57 15.89
CA TYR A 444 17.21 -15.22 15.43
C TYR A 444 17.86 -14.34 16.51
N LEU A 445 17.44 -14.47 17.78
CA LEU A 445 18.08 -13.77 18.91
C LEU A 445 19.55 -14.23 19.08
N LEU A 446 19.82 -15.54 18.98
CA LEU A 446 21.18 -16.08 19.07
C LEU A 446 22.06 -15.65 17.90
N SER A 447 21.51 -15.62 16.68
CA SER A 447 22.27 -15.29 15.48
C SER A 447 22.36 -13.79 15.17
N PHE A 448 21.43 -12.97 15.69
CA PHE A 448 21.42 -11.52 15.51
C PHE A 448 20.96 -10.77 16.79
N PRO A 449 21.76 -10.81 17.88
CA PRO A 449 21.36 -10.19 19.14
C PRO A 449 21.07 -8.69 19.03
N SER A 450 21.89 -7.94 18.28
CA SER A 450 21.83 -6.48 18.21
C SER A 450 20.50 -5.93 17.72
N GLY A 451 19.80 -6.64 16.84
CA GLY A 451 18.49 -6.23 16.32
C GLY A 451 17.29 -6.83 17.06
N ASN A 452 17.50 -7.64 18.10
CA ASN A 452 16.41 -8.37 18.77
C ASN A 452 16.45 -8.28 20.30
N SER A 453 17.56 -7.89 20.93
CA SER A 453 17.66 -7.88 22.39
C SER A 453 17.19 -6.59 23.06
N ARG A 454 17.04 -5.48 22.32
CA ARG A 454 16.76 -4.14 22.88
C ARG A 454 15.26 -3.84 22.96
N HIS A 455 14.88 -2.96 23.90
CA HIS A 455 13.53 -2.36 24.02
C HIS A 455 12.41 -3.37 24.31
N TRP A 456 12.71 -4.32 25.19
CA TRP A 456 11.71 -5.23 25.76
C TRP A 456 11.05 -4.62 26.99
N LEU A 457 9.77 -4.92 27.17
CA LEU A 457 9.02 -4.64 28.39
C LEU A 457 8.96 -5.93 29.22
N PHE A 458 9.58 -5.92 30.39
CA PHE A 458 9.69 -7.07 31.27
C PHE A 458 8.66 -7.00 32.40
N ASN A 459 8.11 -8.15 32.79
CA ASN A 459 7.35 -8.23 34.02
C ASN A 459 8.30 -8.01 35.21
N SER A 460 8.01 -7.05 36.08
CA SER A 460 8.91 -6.62 37.16
C SER A 460 9.31 -7.76 38.11
N ALA A 461 8.38 -8.66 38.42
CA ALA A 461 8.67 -9.80 39.30
C ALA A 461 9.60 -10.81 38.62
N LYS A 462 9.34 -11.12 37.34
CA LYS A 462 10.15 -12.06 36.56
C LYS A 462 11.51 -11.52 36.17
N LEU A 463 11.62 -10.22 35.95
CA LEU A 463 12.92 -9.57 35.78
C LEU A 463 13.75 -9.73 37.06
N ARG A 464 13.17 -9.44 38.23
CA ARG A 464 13.86 -9.57 39.51
C ARG A 464 14.36 -11.00 39.76
N GLU A 465 13.57 -12.01 39.41
CA GLU A 465 13.99 -13.42 39.50
C GLU A 465 15.15 -13.73 38.55
N SER A 466 15.09 -13.20 37.31
CA SER A 466 16.02 -13.56 36.24
C SER A 466 17.40 -12.89 36.36
N ILE A 467 17.46 -11.65 36.86
CA ILE A 467 18.71 -10.89 36.97
C ILE A 467 19.68 -11.42 38.05
N VAL A 468 19.22 -12.26 38.98
CA VAL A 468 20.03 -12.75 40.11
C VAL A 468 21.24 -13.56 39.64
N GLU A 469 21.10 -14.30 38.53
CA GLU A 469 22.17 -15.12 37.96
C GLU A 469 22.85 -14.46 36.75
N CYS A 470 22.46 -13.24 36.39
CA CYS A 470 23.10 -12.47 35.33
C CYS A 470 24.38 -11.81 35.84
N VAL A 471 25.41 -11.79 35.01
CA VAL A 471 26.73 -11.25 35.36
C VAL A 471 27.16 -10.07 34.51
N THR A 472 26.50 -9.85 33.37
CA THR A 472 26.76 -8.72 32.47
C THR A 472 26.24 -7.41 33.05
N SER A 473 27.08 -6.37 32.96
CA SER A 473 26.75 -4.99 33.37
C SER A 473 26.91 -3.98 32.24
N SER A 474 26.98 -4.44 30.99
CA SER A 474 27.08 -3.62 29.78
C SER A 474 25.71 -3.42 29.11
N GLU A 475 25.70 -2.82 27.93
CA GLU A 475 24.51 -2.70 27.08
C GLU A 475 23.88 -4.03 26.64
N TRP A 476 24.55 -5.17 26.85
CA TRP A 476 24.09 -6.51 26.46
C TRP A 476 23.31 -7.24 27.57
N PHE A 477 23.08 -6.62 28.72
CA PHE A 477 22.36 -7.26 29.82
C PHE A 477 20.94 -7.72 29.42
N GLU A 478 20.24 -6.98 28.56
CA GLU A 478 18.91 -7.38 28.06
C GLU A 478 18.99 -8.72 27.31
N LEU A 479 20.05 -8.97 26.53
CA LEU A 479 20.28 -10.25 25.87
C LEU A 479 20.43 -11.38 26.90
N GLU A 480 21.27 -11.18 27.92
CA GLU A 480 21.48 -12.19 28.96
C GLU A 480 20.17 -12.50 29.69
N VAL A 481 19.41 -11.47 30.09
CA VAL A 481 18.11 -11.62 30.77
C VAL A 481 17.11 -12.39 29.91
N LEU A 482 16.98 -12.07 28.62
CA LEU A 482 16.07 -12.78 27.71
C LEU A 482 16.43 -14.26 27.60
N LEU A 483 17.72 -14.57 27.46
CA LEU A 483 18.20 -15.96 27.41
C LEU A 483 17.94 -16.69 28.73
N ARG A 484 18.13 -16.02 29.87
CA ARG A 484 17.80 -16.55 31.20
C ARG A 484 16.30 -16.81 31.37
N MET A 485 15.44 -15.90 30.90
CA MET A 485 14.00 -16.12 30.90
C MET A 485 13.60 -17.32 30.03
N ALA A 486 14.24 -17.48 28.86
CA ALA A 486 13.99 -18.64 27.99
C ALA A 486 14.41 -19.97 28.64
N GLU A 487 15.51 -19.97 29.40
CA GLU A 487 15.99 -21.14 30.15
C GLU A 487 15.05 -21.53 31.30
N LEU A 488 14.48 -20.55 32.01
CA LEU A 488 13.65 -20.75 33.21
C LEU A 488 12.17 -20.95 32.90
N GLY A 489 11.63 -20.23 31.92
CA GLY A 489 10.21 -20.17 31.58
C GLY A 489 9.83 -20.88 30.28
N GLY A 490 10.81 -21.29 29.47
CA GLY A 490 10.55 -21.78 28.11
C GLY A 490 10.28 -20.64 27.13
N LEU A 491 9.76 -20.96 25.94
CA LEU A 491 9.58 -19.98 24.85
C LEU A 491 8.20 -19.30 24.84
N ASP A 492 7.21 -19.88 25.52
CA ASP A 492 5.83 -19.38 25.53
C ASP A 492 5.63 -18.16 26.46
N VAL A 493 6.66 -17.79 27.22
CA VAL A 493 6.63 -16.63 28.13
C VAL A 493 6.92 -15.30 27.43
N PHE A 494 7.23 -15.32 26.13
CA PHE A 494 7.53 -14.11 25.37
C PHE A 494 6.32 -13.66 24.54
N GLY A 495 5.93 -12.39 24.71
CA GLY A 495 4.92 -11.73 23.89
C GLY A 495 5.53 -10.76 22.88
N HIS A 496 4.70 -10.26 21.97
CA HIS A 496 5.06 -9.18 21.03
C HIS A 496 3.86 -8.26 20.83
N ILE A 497 4.06 -6.96 21.00
CA ILE A 497 3.12 -5.92 20.61
C ILE A 497 3.68 -5.30 19.33
N SER A 498 3.00 -5.51 18.20
CA SER A 498 3.44 -4.98 16.90
C SER A 498 3.13 -3.49 16.75
N GLU A 499 3.79 -2.66 17.56
CA GLU A 499 3.75 -1.21 17.53
C GLU A 499 5.16 -0.68 17.80
N PRO A 500 5.65 0.29 17.02
CA PRO A 500 6.92 0.92 17.33
C PRO A 500 6.87 1.69 18.65
N LEU A 501 7.75 1.33 19.60
CA LEU A 501 7.83 2.03 20.90
C LEU A 501 8.68 3.29 20.80
N THR A 502 9.79 3.22 20.08
CA THR A 502 10.77 4.30 19.98
C THR A 502 11.25 4.53 18.55
N ILE A 503 11.75 5.75 18.31
CA ILE A 503 12.71 6.05 17.26
C ILE A 503 14.10 6.02 17.89
N SER A 504 14.97 5.15 17.41
CA SER A 504 16.34 4.93 17.89
C SER A 504 17.32 4.97 16.72
N ASP A 505 18.63 5.02 17.00
CA ASP A 505 19.63 4.84 15.94
C ASP A 505 19.77 3.36 15.59
N ALA A 506 20.02 3.06 14.31
CA ALA A 506 20.24 1.67 13.89
C ALA A 506 21.39 1.04 14.69
N PRO A 507 21.25 -0.22 15.15
CA PRO A 507 22.27 -0.85 15.98
C PRO A 507 23.58 -1.00 15.20
N VAL A 508 24.70 -0.65 15.85
CA VAL A 508 26.02 -0.85 15.27
C VAL A 508 26.33 -2.34 15.24
N LEU A 509 26.74 -2.84 14.07
CA LEU A 509 27.03 -4.26 13.88
C LEU A 509 28.50 -4.53 14.20
N GLU A 510 28.75 -5.10 15.37
CA GLU A 510 30.09 -5.41 15.86
C GLU A 510 30.17 -6.82 16.43
N ASP A 511 31.38 -7.38 16.40
CA ASP A 511 31.69 -8.64 17.08
C ASP A 511 32.35 -8.31 18.43
N THR A 512 31.71 -8.72 19.53
CA THR A 512 32.18 -8.42 20.88
C THR A 512 32.40 -9.70 21.68
N GLY A 513 33.51 -9.75 22.44
CA GLY A 513 33.83 -10.89 23.29
C GLY A 513 32.76 -11.19 24.34
N GLU A 514 32.07 -10.16 24.81
CA GLU A 514 30.98 -10.31 25.79
C GLU A 514 29.76 -11.03 25.21
N VAL A 515 29.36 -10.73 23.97
CA VAL A 515 28.26 -11.46 23.33
C VAL A 515 28.64 -12.94 23.16
N HIS A 516 29.88 -13.23 22.79
CA HIS A 516 30.40 -14.60 22.75
C HIS A 516 30.27 -15.31 24.11
N GLU A 517 30.61 -14.65 25.22
CA GLU A 517 30.50 -15.20 26.56
C GLU A 517 29.05 -15.46 26.98
N ILE A 518 28.13 -14.51 26.71
CA ILE A 518 26.70 -14.64 27.01
C ILE A 518 26.10 -15.83 26.24
N LEU A 519 26.34 -15.89 24.93
CA LEU A 519 25.82 -16.97 24.08
C LEU A 519 26.41 -18.33 24.48
N SER A 520 27.71 -18.41 24.74
CA SER A 520 28.37 -19.66 25.16
C SER A 520 27.84 -20.14 26.52
N SER A 521 27.61 -19.22 27.46
CA SER A 521 27.04 -19.54 28.78
C SER A 521 25.61 -20.07 28.66
N HIS A 522 24.78 -19.45 27.81
CA HIS A 522 23.45 -19.94 27.50
C HIS A 522 23.48 -21.36 26.91
N LEU A 523 24.34 -21.59 25.93
CA LEU A 523 24.48 -22.90 25.28
C LEU A 523 24.94 -23.98 26.27
N ALA A 524 25.90 -23.67 27.15
CA ALA A 524 26.37 -24.57 28.19
C ALA A 524 25.25 -24.96 29.18
N ARG A 525 24.42 -23.99 29.61
CA ARG A 525 23.27 -24.26 30.50
C ARG A 525 22.18 -25.11 29.85
N ARG A 526 22.08 -25.05 28.52
CA ARG A 526 21.23 -25.94 27.71
C ARG A 526 21.84 -27.32 27.45
N GLY A 527 23.05 -27.58 27.96
CA GLY A 527 23.75 -28.87 27.83
C GLY A 527 24.74 -28.95 26.67
N TYR A 528 25.01 -27.85 25.95
CA TYR A 528 25.95 -27.81 24.83
C TYR A 528 27.28 -27.15 25.23
N CYS A 529 28.00 -27.75 26.18
CA CYS A 529 29.23 -27.17 26.78
C CYS A 529 30.35 -26.90 25.76
N ASP A 530 30.44 -27.70 24.69
CA ASP A 530 31.45 -27.57 23.63
C ASP A 530 30.92 -26.86 22.38
N ALA A 531 29.80 -26.14 22.48
CA ALA A 531 29.28 -25.36 21.36
C ALA A 531 30.24 -24.24 20.97
N ARG A 532 30.28 -23.96 19.67
CA ARG A 532 31.10 -22.86 19.13
C ARG A 532 30.20 -21.77 18.58
N VAL A 533 30.43 -20.56 19.06
CA VAL A 533 29.88 -19.32 18.51
C VAL A 533 30.89 -18.78 17.50
N LEU A 534 30.51 -18.73 16.23
CA LEU A 534 31.33 -18.22 15.13
C LEU A 534 30.76 -16.89 14.63
N CYS A 535 31.61 -15.98 14.21
CA CYS A 535 31.21 -14.69 13.65
C CYS A 535 31.90 -14.49 12.29
N ASP A 536 31.15 -14.71 11.20
CA ASP A 536 31.68 -14.51 9.83
C ASP A 536 31.45 -13.07 9.35
N ARG A 537 30.50 -12.37 9.96
CA ARG A 537 30.17 -10.97 9.67
C ARG A 537 29.87 -10.25 10.97
N PRO A 538 30.30 -8.98 11.15
CA PRO A 538 30.10 -8.26 12.40
C PRO A 538 28.64 -8.31 12.89
N GLY A 539 28.44 -8.63 14.17
CA GLY A 539 27.13 -8.73 14.81
C GLY A 539 26.24 -9.89 14.38
N ARG A 540 26.75 -10.84 13.57
CA ARG A 540 25.99 -11.99 13.05
C ARG A 540 26.69 -13.28 13.39
N TYR A 541 26.02 -14.10 14.19
CA TYR A 541 26.61 -15.29 14.80
C TYR A 541 26.04 -16.58 14.21
N LYS A 542 26.92 -17.54 13.97
CA LYS A 542 26.62 -18.91 13.61
C LYS A 542 26.94 -19.82 14.80
N ILE A 543 25.97 -20.65 15.18
CA ILE A 543 26.13 -21.60 16.28
C ILE A 543 26.40 -23.01 15.73
N VAL A 544 27.53 -23.59 16.13
CA VAL A 544 27.85 -25.00 15.87
C VAL A 544 27.63 -25.78 17.16
N TYR A 545 26.64 -26.65 17.15
CA TYR A 545 26.27 -27.51 18.27
C TYR A 545 27.13 -28.78 18.26
N PRO A 546 27.68 -29.20 19.42
CA PRO A 546 28.47 -30.42 19.52
C PRO A 546 27.54 -31.63 19.54
N HIS A 547 27.71 -32.53 18.56
CA HIS A 547 26.94 -33.77 18.48
C HIS A 547 27.88 -34.97 18.57
N GLY A 548 27.56 -35.92 19.45
CA GLY A 548 28.41 -37.09 19.71
C GLY A 548 28.27 -38.24 18.70
N PHE A 549 27.43 -38.09 17.68
CA PHE A 549 27.17 -39.12 16.67
C PHE A 549 26.70 -38.51 15.35
N GLU A 550 26.82 -39.29 14.28
CA GLU A 550 26.34 -38.95 12.94
C GLU A 550 25.21 -39.91 12.53
N PRO A 551 23.93 -39.49 12.52
CA PRO A 551 22.82 -40.36 12.13
C PRO A 551 22.80 -40.65 10.63
N MET A 552 22.13 -41.75 10.24
CA MET A 552 21.87 -41.99 8.81
C MET A 552 20.78 -41.03 8.29
N VAL A 553 21.01 -40.44 7.12
CA VAL A 553 20.06 -39.58 6.41
C VAL A 553 19.54 -40.24 5.13
N SER A 554 18.23 -40.32 4.94
CA SER A 554 17.63 -40.74 3.66
C SER A 554 17.21 -39.52 2.85
N ILE A 555 17.84 -39.29 1.70
CA ILE A 555 17.49 -38.22 0.76
C ILE A 555 16.48 -38.77 -0.24
N ILE A 556 15.26 -38.24 -0.24
CA ILE A 556 14.13 -38.71 -1.04
C ILE A 556 13.94 -37.76 -2.22
N ILE A 557 14.00 -38.31 -3.44
CA ILE A 557 13.92 -37.55 -4.69
C ILE A 557 12.79 -38.12 -5.57
N PRO A 558 11.58 -37.55 -5.50
CA PRO A 558 10.51 -37.85 -6.45
C PRO A 558 10.88 -37.39 -7.86
N THR A 559 10.62 -38.22 -8.87
CA THR A 559 10.93 -37.86 -10.26
C THR A 559 9.96 -38.50 -11.25
N ARG A 560 9.83 -37.86 -12.42
CA ARG A 560 9.21 -38.41 -13.62
C ARG A 560 9.88 -37.82 -14.86
N ASN A 561 10.51 -38.65 -15.68
CA ASN A 561 11.31 -38.24 -16.84
C ASN A 561 12.39 -37.21 -16.43
N GLN A 562 12.64 -36.19 -17.28
CA GLN A 562 13.57 -35.08 -17.01
C GLN A 562 14.97 -35.53 -16.61
N LEU A 563 15.50 -36.53 -17.34
CA LEU A 563 16.81 -37.14 -17.05
C LEU A 563 17.94 -36.12 -16.81
N PRO A 564 18.13 -35.05 -17.61
CA PRO A 564 19.22 -34.10 -17.38
C PRO A 564 19.21 -33.46 -15.99
N MET A 565 18.02 -33.15 -15.46
CA MET A 565 17.88 -32.55 -14.13
C MET A 565 18.16 -33.57 -13.03
N LEU A 566 17.54 -34.74 -13.13
CA LEU A 566 17.72 -35.82 -12.16
C LEU A 566 19.18 -36.28 -12.09
N GLN A 567 19.83 -36.41 -13.25
CA GLN A 567 21.23 -36.79 -13.35
C GLN A 567 22.12 -35.77 -12.65
N ARG A 568 21.98 -34.47 -12.95
CA ARG A 568 22.74 -33.41 -12.28
C ARG A 568 22.49 -33.38 -10.77
N CYS A 569 21.24 -33.56 -10.34
CA CYS A 569 20.87 -33.62 -8.92
C CYS A 569 21.64 -34.74 -8.21
N VAL A 570 21.61 -35.96 -8.76
CA VAL A 570 22.27 -37.13 -8.17
C VAL A 570 23.81 -37.05 -8.27
N GLU A 571 24.36 -36.57 -9.38
CA GLU A 571 25.81 -36.40 -9.55
C GLU A 571 26.36 -35.39 -8.54
N THR A 572 25.77 -34.19 -8.44
CA THR A 572 26.21 -33.18 -7.47
C THR A 572 26.01 -33.62 -6.02
N LEU A 573 24.97 -34.41 -5.71
CA LEU A 573 24.82 -35.04 -4.40
C LEU A 573 25.99 -35.95 -4.05
N LEU A 574 26.44 -36.79 -4.99
CA LEU A 574 27.54 -37.74 -4.79
C LEU A 574 28.91 -37.04 -4.74
N GLU A 575 29.12 -36.03 -5.58
CA GLU A 575 30.40 -35.35 -5.74
C GLU A 575 30.67 -34.29 -4.66
N GLU A 576 29.63 -33.52 -4.29
CA GLU A 576 29.81 -32.34 -3.44
C GLU A 576 29.49 -32.59 -1.97
N THR A 577 28.66 -33.57 -1.61
CA THR A 577 28.24 -33.76 -0.21
C THR A 577 29.34 -34.33 0.69
N GLU A 578 29.84 -33.54 1.65
CA GLU A 578 30.89 -33.96 2.60
C GLU A 578 30.39 -34.96 3.65
N TYR A 579 29.12 -34.86 4.05
CA TYR A 579 28.53 -35.75 5.05
C TYR A 579 28.46 -37.19 4.53
N SER A 580 29.00 -38.17 5.26
CA SER A 580 29.20 -39.51 4.70
C SER A 580 28.00 -40.45 4.87
N ARG A 581 27.22 -40.28 5.95
CA ARG A 581 26.16 -41.21 6.38
C ARG A 581 24.79 -40.86 5.78
N TYR A 582 24.68 -40.99 4.48
CA TYR A 582 23.40 -40.83 3.77
C TYR A 582 23.14 -41.94 2.75
N GLU A 583 21.87 -42.14 2.41
CA GLU A 583 21.40 -42.88 1.23
C GLU A 583 20.52 -41.98 0.35
N ILE A 584 20.38 -42.31 -0.93
CA ILE A 584 19.51 -41.64 -1.90
C ILE A 584 18.40 -42.60 -2.31
N LEU A 585 17.14 -42.22 -2.09
CA LEU A 585 15.95 -42.90 -2.59
C LEU A 585 15.35 -42.10 -3.74
N ILE A 586 15.54 -42.58 -4.96
CA ILE A 586 14.92 -42.01 -6.15
C ILE A 586 13.55 -42.68 -6.32
N VAL A 587 12.49 -41.88 -6.32
CA VAL A 587 11.11 -42.38 -6.42
C VAL A 587 10.55 -42.06 -7.79
N ASP A 588 10.56 -43.06 -8.67
CA ASP A 588 10.06 -42.93 -10.03
C ASP A 588 8.52 -43.02 -10.07
N ASN A 589 7.87 -41.96 -10.54
CA ASN A 589 6.44 -41.93 -10.79
C ASN A 589 6.13 -42.07 -12.29
N ARG A 590 6.00 -43.31 -12.77
CA ARG A 590 5.56 -43.62 -14.14
C ARG A 590 6.38 -42.88 -15.22
N SER A 591 7.71 -42.89 -15.12
CA SER A 591 8.53 -42.43 -16.25
C SER A 591 8.27 -43.29 -17.47
N ASP A 592 8.15 -42.64 -18.62
CA ASP A 592 7.89 -43.24 -19.94
C ASP A 592 8.96 -42.89 -20.98
N ASP A 593 9.91 -42.03 -20.61
CA ASP A 593 11.12 -41.73 -21.38
C ASP A 593 12.12 -42.92 -21.31
N PRO A 594 12.47 -43.55 -22.45
CA PRO A 594 13.39 -44.68 -22.48
C PRO A 594 14.77 -44.37 -21.88
N ASP A 595 15.28 -43.15 -22.07
CA ASP A 595 16.60 -42.76 -21.57
C ASP A 595 16.59 -42.64 -20.04
N ALA A 596 15.54 -42.03 -19.48
CA ALA A 596 15.34 -41.95 -18.04
C ALA A 596 15.19 -43.35 -17.40
N LEU A 597 14.44 -44.25 -18.04
CA LEU A 597 14.27 -45.62 -17.55
C LEU A 597 15.57 -46.42 -17.55
N ALA A 598 16.34 -46.33 -18.64
CA ALA A 598 17.64 -46.99 -18.76
C ALA A 598 18.65 -46.48 -17.71
N TRP A 599 18.68 -45.16 -17.49
CA TRP A 599 19.54 -44.55 -16.49
C TRP A 599 19.16 -44.97 -15.06
N LEU A 600 17.87 -44.97 -14.72
CA LEU A 600 17.38 -45.43 -13.42
C LEU A 600 17.76 -46.90 -13.15
N GLU A 601 17.65 -47.77 -14.16
CA GLU A 601 18.08 -49.15 -14.04
C GLU A 601 19.60 -49.26 -13.83
N GLY A 602 20.39 -48.48 -14.55
CA GLY A 602 21.84 -48.41 -14.40
C GLY A 602 22.27 -47.96 -12.99
N VAL A 603 21.72 -46.84 -12.51
CA VAL A 603 22.04 -46.27 -11.20
C VAL A 603 21.68 -47.22 -10.06
N SER A 604 20.57 -47.95 -10.17
CA SER A 604 20.17 -48.94 -9.16
C SER A 604 21.17 -50.08 -8.96
N LYS A 605 22.10 -50.30 -9.92
CA LYS A 605 23.11 -51.37 -9.89
C LYS A 605 24.50 -50.89 -9.43
N LEU A 606 24.72 -49.58 -9.27
CA LEU A 606 26.04 -49.02 -8.91
C LEU A 606 26.42 -49.33 -7.46
N ASP A 607 25.57 -48.94 -6.51
CA ASP A 607 25.76 -49.19 -5.07
C ASP A 607 24.40 -49.19 -4.35
N GLU A 608 23.83 -50.39 -4.12
CA GLU A 608 22.52 -50.57 -3.46
C GLU A 608 22.52 -50.14 -1.99
N SER A 609 23.71 -49.97 -1.39
CA SER A 609 23.82 -49.43 -0.03
C SER A 609 23.66 -47.91 0.00
N LYS A 610 23.98 -47.23 -1.12
CA LYS A 610 24.00 -45.77 -1.25
C LYS A 610 22.84 -45.21 -2.06
N ILE A 611 22.40 -45.89 -3.12
CA ILE A 611 21.36 -45.42 -4.04
C ILE A 611 20.33 -46.52 -4.27
N ARG A 612 19.05 -46.19 -4.14
CA ARG A 612 17.93 -47.09 -4.41
C ARG A 612 16.88 -46.40 -5.27
N VAL A 613 16.31 -47.16 -6.21
CA VAL A 613 15.21 -46.70 -7.04
C VAL A 613 13.94 -47.42 -6.62
N VAL A 614 12.92 -46.65 -6.24
CA VAL A 614 11.59 -47.14 -5.83
C VAL A 614 10.57 -46.74 -6.88
N ARG A 615 9.68 -47.67 -7.27
CA ARG A 615 8.63 -47.39 -8.25
C ARG A 615 7.33 -47.00 -7.54
N TYR A 616 6.70 -45.92 -8.00
CA TYR A 616 5.37 -45.51 -7.57
C TYR A 616 4.40 -45.56 -8.77
N PRO A 617 3.58 -46.62 -8.87
CA PRO A 617 2.78 -46.90 -10.06
C PRO A 617 1.45 -46.15 -10.11
N GLU A 618 1.13 -45.26 -9.16
CA GLU A 618 -0.15 -44.55 -9.08
C GLU A 618 -0.12 -43.17 -9.79
N GLU A 619 -1.28 -42.50 -9.86
CA GLU A 619 -1.36 -41.12 -10.34
C GLU A 619 -0.54 -40.17 -9.46
N PHE A 620 -0.04 -39.08 -10.07
CA PHE A 620 0.83 -38.13 -9.38
C PHE A 620 0.12 -37.51 -8.17
N ASN A 621 0.70 -37.79 -7.00
CA ASN A 621 0.34 -37.20 -5.72
C ASN A 621 1.64 -37.04 -4.95
N PHE A 622 2.14 -35.81 -4.85
CA PHE A 622 3.44 -35.53 -4.26
C PHE A 622 3.49 -35.98 -2.79
N SER A 623 2.41 -35.76 -2.06
CA SER A 623 2.25 -36.20 -0.67
C SER A 623 2.33 -37.72 -0.53
N ALA A 624 1.58 -38.46 -1.35
CA ALA A 624 1.56 -39.92 -1.28
C ALA A 624 2.90 -40.56 -1.71
N ILE A 625 3.55 -39.98 -2.72
CA ILE A 625 4.89 -40.41 -3.18
C ILE A 625 5.89 -40.29 -2.02
N ASN A 626 5.92 -39.14 -1.34
CA ASN A 626 6.82 -38.92 -0.22
C ASN A 626 6.47 -39.81 0.98
N ASN A 627 5.20 -39.92 1.38
CA ASN A 627 4.78 -40.80 2.47
C ASN A 627 5.21 -42.26 2.24
N MET A 628 5.00 -42.78 1.02
CA MET A 628 5.43 -44.11 0.63
C MET A 628 6.96 -44.25 0.72
N ALA A 629 7.71 -43.28 0.21
CA ALA A 629 9.18 -43.30 0.26
C ALA A 629 9.72 -43.26 1.71
N VAL A 630 9.10 -42.48 2.59
CA VAL A 630 9.44 -42.43 4.02
C VAL A 630 9.30 -43.80 4.69
N SER A 631 8.29 -44.58 4.31
CA SER A 631 8.12 -45.95 4.85
C SER A 631 9.30 -46.87 4.50
N GLN A 632 9.97 -46.60 3.37
CA GLN A 632 11.12 -47.40 2.87
C GLN A 632 12.48 -46.82 3.21
N ALA A 633 12.53 -45.60 3.76
CA ALA A 633 13.76 -44.93 4.18
C ALA A 633 14.43 -45.65 5.37
N ARG A 634 15.76 -45.82 5.33
CA ARG A 634 16.57 -46.44 6.39
C ARG A 634 17.12 -45.41 7.39
N GLY A 635 17.15 -44.13 7.02
CA GLY A 635 17.64 -43.03 7.81
C GLY A 635 16.76 -42.68 9.01
N GLU A 636 17.41 -42.22 10.07
CA GLU A 636 16.75 -41.60 11.22
C GLU A 636 16.24 -40.19 10.88
N TYR A 637 16.93 -39.55 9.94
CA TYR A 637 16.57 -38.27 9.36
C TYR A 637 16.25 -38.44 7.87
N LEU A 638 15.30 -37.63 7.41
CA LEU A 638 14.80 -37.63 6.05
C LEU A 638 15.10 -36.26 5.46
N VAL A 639 15.58 -36.22 4.21
CA VAL A 639 15.61 -34.99 3.41
C VAL A 639 14.63 -35.17 2.25
N LEU A 640 13.64 -34.30 2.15
CA LEU A 640 12.82 -34.19 0.94
C LEU A 640 13.56 -33.24 -0.01
N LEU A 641 13.82 -33.69 -1.24
CA LEU A 641 14.60 -32.95 -2.22
C LEU A 641 13.93 -33.07 -3.60
N ASN A 642 13.71 -31.94 -4.27
CA ASN A 642 13.21 -31.97 -5.64
C ASN A 642 14.29 -32.42 -6.63
N ASN A 643 13.87 -33.04 -7.73
CA ASN A 643 14.76 -33.56 -8.79
C ASN A 643 15.42 -32.46 -9.65
N ASP A 644 14.93 -31.22 -9.59
CA ASP A 644 15.46 -30.04 -10.30
C ASP A 644 16.39 -29.18 -9.42
N THR A 645 17.04 -29.83 -8.44
CA THR A 645 18.04 -29.22 -7.56
C THR A 645 19.46 -29.60 -7.95
N ALA A 646 20.44 -28.83 -7.48
CA ALA A 646 21.86 -29.18 -7.55
C ALA A 646 22.59 -28.74 -6.28
N ILE A 647 23.50 -29.57 -5.78
CA ILE A 647 24.31 -29.24 -4.60
C ILE A 647 25.48 -28.35 -5.03
N ILE A 648 25.60 -27.20 -4.36
CA ILE A 648 26.66 -26.19 -4.64
C ILE A 648 27.50 -25.84 -3.41
N SER A 649 27.20 -26.45 -2.26
CA SER A 649 27.94 -26.27 -1.00
C SER A 649 28.22 -27.61 -0.38
N LYS A 650 29.50 -27.91 -0.09
CA LYS A 650 29.89 -29.22 0.42
C LYS A 650 29.34 -29.54 1.81
N THR A 651 29.17 -28.50 2.62
CA THR A 651 28.74 -28.61 4.02
C THR A 651 27.22 -28.60 4.18
N TRP A 652 26.43 -28.44 3.11
CA TRP A 652 24.97 -28.23 3.18
C TRP A 652 24.27 -29.20 4.14
N LEU A 653 24.52 -30.51 4.00
CA LEU A 653 23.86 -31.53 4.80
C LEU A 653 24.32 -31.52 6.25
N LYS A 654 25.59 -31.18 6.49
CA LYS A 654 26.17 -31.02 7.83
C LYS A 654 25.56 -29.82 8.57
N GLU A 655 25.32 -28.72 7.86
CA GLU A 655 24.62 -27.55 8.39
C GLU A 655 23.17 -27.87 8.76
N MET A 656 22.47 -28.68 7.94
CA MET A 656 21.12 -29.13 8.30
C MET A 656 21.14 -30.04 9.54
N ILE A 657 22.05 -31.01 9.59
CA ILE A 657 22.20 -31.94 10.73
C ILE A 657 22.56 -31.20 12.03
N ASN A 658 23.40 -30.17 11.96
CA ASN A 658 23.78 -29.35 13.11
C ASN A 658 22.54 -28.86 13.88
N HIS A 659 21.50 -28.43 13.17
CA HIS A 659 20.25 -27.99 13.79
C HIS A 659 19.27 -29.15 14.03
N ALA A 660 19.18 -30.12 13.13
CA ALA A 660 18.19 -31.20 13.22
C ALA A 660 18.41 -32.16 14.41
N LEU A 661 19.63 -32.24 14.93
CA LEU A 661 19.95 -33.03 16.11
C LEU A 661 19.51 -32.38 17.44
N ARG A 662 19.12 -31.10 17.43
CA ARG A 662 18.53 -30.44 18.59
C ARG A 662 17.16 -31.06 18.91
N PRO A 663 16.87 -31.49 20.15
CA PRO A 663 15.63 -32.20 20.48
C PRO A 663 14.35 -31.40 20.19
N GLU A 664 14.40 -30.08 20.32
CA GLU A 664 13.28 -29.18 20.09
C GLU A 664 13.04 -28.85 18.60
N VAL A 665 13.94 -29.24 17.70
CA VAL A 665 13.85 -28.95 16.26
C VAL A 665 13.21 -30.12 15.52
N GLY A 666 12.11 -29.83 14.81
CA GLY A 666 11.39 -30.81 14.00
C GLY A 666 11.80 -30.79 12.54
N ILE A 667 11.99 -29.59 11.96
CA ILE A 667 12.34 -29.40 10.54
C ILE A 667 13.50 -28.41 10.40
N VAL A 668 14.40 -28.68 9.45
CA VAL A 668 15.43 -27.74 9.01
C VAL A 668 15.33 -27.49 7.51
N GLY A 669 15.37 -26.23 7.08
CA GLY A 669 15.28 -25.82 5.67
C GLY A 669 16.55 -25.15 5.18
N SER A 670 16.86 -25.35 3.90
CA SER A 670 18.03 -24.75 3.23
C SER A 670 17.69 -23.41 2.57
N LYS A 671 18.70 -22.58 2.33
CA LYS A 671 18.64 -21.48 1.38
C LYS A 671 18.66 -22.02 -0.04
N LEU A 672 17.67 -21.67 -0.85
CA LEU A 672 17.60 -22.09 -2.25
C LEU A 672 17.88 -20.90 -3.17
N LEU A 673 18.73 -21.12 -4.16
CA LEU A 673 19.09 -20.14 -5.18
C LEU A 673 18.60 -20.57 -6.55
N PHE A 674 18.13 -19.62 -7.36
CA PHE A 674 17.97 -19.81 -8.79
C PHE A 674 19.33 -19.91 -9.49
N PRO A 675 19.37 -20.42 -10.74
CA PRO A 675 20.60 -20.50 -11.55
C PRO A 675 21.35 -19.17 -11.74
N ASP A 676 20.65 -18.04 -11.66
CA ASP A 676 21.23 -16.70 -11.78
C ASP A 676 21.82 -16.18 -10.45
N GLY A 677 21.77 -16.98 -9.37
CA GLY A 677 22.26 -16.61 -8.05
C GLY A 677 21.28 -15.76 -7.22
N SER A 678 20.06 -15.52 -7.72
CA SER A 678 19.00 -14.88 -6.94
C SER A 678 18.31 -15.86 -5.99
N ILE A 679 17.69 -15.36 -4.92
CA ILE A 679 16.98 -16.15 -3.92
C ILE A 679 15.73 -16.78 -4.54
N GLN A 680 15.60 -18.10 -4.40
CA GLN A 680 14.39 -18.85 -4.71
C GLN A 680 13.58 -19.14 -3.44
N HIS A 681 14.25 -19.50 -2.33
CA HIS A 681 13.62 -19.75 -1.03
C HIS A 681 14.53 -19.31 0.12
N ALA A 682 13.94 -18.57 1.06
CA ALA A 682 14.56 -18.18 2.31
C ALA A 682 13.49 -18.07 3.42
N GLY A 683 12.79 -19.19 3.66
CA GLY A 683 11.57 -19.23 4.48
C GLY A 683 10.29 -19.06 3.68
N VAL A 684 9.16 -19.33 4.34
CA VAL A 684 7.79 -19.10 3.82
C VAL A 684 7.04 -18.26 4.86
N ILE A 685 6.32 -17.24 4.38
CA ILE A 685 5.41 -16.44 5.19
C ILE A 685 3.98 -16.86 4.89
N LEU A 686 3.20 -17.14 5.94
CA LEU A 686 1.79 -17.49 5.80
C LEU A 686 0.94 -16.26 5.56
N GLY A 687 -0.14 -16.42 4.80
CA GLY A 687 -1.05 -15.34 4.41
C GLY A 687 -0.53 -14.44 3.28
N LEU A 688 0.77 -14.46 2.99
CA LEU A 688 1.38 -13.63 1.94
C LEU A 688 0.95 -14.13 0.56
N GLY A 689 0.41 -13.25 -0.29
CA GLY A 689 0.00 -13.55 -1.66
C GLY A 689 -1.12 -14.60 -1.80
N GLY A 690 -1.74 -15.05 -0.70
CA GLY A 690 -2.61 -16.23 -0.66
C GLY A 690 -2.45 -16.97 0.67
N PRO A 691 -2.55 -18.31 0.72
CA PRO A 691 -2.29 -19.05 1.95
C PRO A 691 -0.85 -18.94 2.45
N ALA A 692 0.14 -18.88 1.55
CA ALA A 692 1.56 -18.80 1.89
C ALA A 692 2.41 -18.46 0.65
N GLU A 693 3.52 -17.73 0.84
CA GLU A 693 4.45 -17.35 -0.24
C GLU A 693 5.89 -17.11 0.25
N HIS A 694 6.85 -17.08 -0.67
CA HIS A 694 8.27 -16.79 -0.42
C HIS A 694 8.57 -15.27 -0.39
N PRO A 695 9.02 -14.71 0.75
CA PRO A 695 9.07 -13.26 0.92
C PRO A 695 10.27 -12.56 0.25
N PHE A 696 11.34 -13.30 -0.04
CA PHE A 696 12.62 -12.78 -0.57
C PHE A 696 12.91 -13.19 -2.02
N ILE A 697 11.92 -13.74 -2.73
CA ILE A 697 12.14 -14.27 -4.07
C ILE A 697 12.70 -13.21 -5.02
N GLY A 698 13.80 -13.53 -5.71
CA GLY A 698 14.50 -12.62 -6.63
C GLY A 698 15.53 -11.68 -6.01
N GLU A 699 15.70 -11.65 -4.68
CA GLU A 699 16.80 -10.89 -4.05
C GLU A 699 18.18 -11.51 -4.35
N ALA A 700 19.27 -10.76 -4.18
CA ALA A 700 20.61 -11.30 -4.37
C ALA A 700 20.99 -12.31 -3.26
N SER A 701 21.78 -13.34 -3.60
CA SER A 701 22.19 -14.37 -2.63
C SER A 701 22.91 -13.84 -1.40
N ASP A 702 23.67 -12.75 -1.49
CA ASP A 702 24.43 -12.17 -0.38
C ASP A 702 23.75 -10.96 0.27
N ALA A 703 22.55 -10.57 -0.23
CA ALA A 703 21.76 -9.48 0.32
C ALA A 703 21.53 -9.68 1.82
N PRO A 704 21.49 -8.59 2.62
CA PRO A 704 21.08 -8.68 4.01
C PRO A 704 19.62 -9.15 4.13
N GLY A 705 18.78 -8.76 3.19
CA GLY A 705 17.33 -8.86 3.31
C GLY A 705 16.80 -7.98 4.44
N TYR A 706 15.48 -7.97 4.58
CA TYR A 706 14.79 -7.28 5.67
C TYR A 706 15.34 -7.71 7.03
N MET A 707 15.81 -6.76 7.83
CA MET A 707 16.43 -6.98 9.15
C MET A 707 17.52 -8.07 9.16
N HIS A 708 18.37 -8.13 8.13
CA HIS A 708 19.46 -9.11 7.99
C HIS A 708 19.02 -10.58 7.93
N ARG A 709 17.72 -10.86 7.77
CA ARG A 709 17.14 -12.21 7.82
C ARG A 709 17.66 -13.15 6.73
N LEU A 710 18.30 -12.68 5.65
CA LEU A 710 18.91 -13.56 4.64
C LEU A 710 20.32 -14.07 5.01
N GLN A 711 20.91 -13.54 6.08
CA GLN A 711 22.28 -13.80 6.50
C GLN A 711 22.38 -14.56 7.84
N VAL A 712 21.27 -14.75 8.54
CA VAL A 712 21.25 -15.36 9.87
C VAL A 712 20.26 -16.51 9.99
N THR A 713 20.60 -17.47 10.85
CA THR A 713 19.72 -18.59 11.18
C THR A 713 18.52 -18.08 11.98
N GLN A 714 17.34 -18.61 11.69
CA GLN A 714 16.11 -18.19 12.38
C GLN A 714 15.01 -19.24 12.28
N ASN A 715 13.99 -19.10 13.12
CA ASN A 715 12.78 -19.90 13.02
C ASN A 715 11.74 -19.30 12.05
N TYR A 716 11.09 -20.15 11.26
CA TYR A 716 9.92 -19.80 10.44
C TYR A 716 8.73 -20.69 10.84
N THR A 717 7.54 -20.33 10.38
CA THR A 717 6.34 -21.15 10.58
C THR A 717 6.20 -22.22 9.49
N ALA A 718 6.75 -21.99 8.30
CA ALA A 718 6.79 -22.96 7.22
C ALA A 718 8.09 -22.88 6.39
N LEU A 719 8.44 -24.02 5.80
CA LEU A 719 9.61 -24.24 4.93
C LEU A 719 9.16 -25.08 3.73
N THR A 720 9.94 -25.09 2.65
CA THR A 720 9.57 -25.80 1.42
C THR A 720 10.12 -27.22 1.33
N ALA A 721 9.33 -28.15 0.79
CA ALA A 721 9.78 -29.51 0.50
C ALA A 721 10.76 -29.62 -0.68
N ALA A 722 11.10 -28.52 -1.35
CA ALA A 722 12.16 -28.51 -2.35
C ALA A 722 13.53 -28.88 -1.75
N CYS A 723 13.79 -28.52 -0.49
CA CYS A 723 14.89 -29.04 0.32
C CYS A 723 14.58 -28.81 1.82
N LEU A 724 14.02 -29.81 2.49
CA LEU A 724 13.81 -29.80 3.94
C LEU A 724 14.28 -31.10 4.57
N MET A 725 14.83 -31.01 5.78
CA MET A 725 15.19 -32.15 6.63
C MET A 725 14.20 -32.28 7.77
N ILE A 726 13.79 -33.51 8.09
CA ILE A 726 12.89 -33.83 9.20
C ILE A 726 13.29 -35.15 9.85
N ARG A 727 13.17 -35.23 11.18
CA ARG A 727 13.36 -36.50 11.89
C ARG A 727 12.24 -37.47 11.51
N LYS A 728 12.59 -38.71 11.13
CA LYS A 728 11.61 -39.71 10.67
C LYS A 728 10.51 -39.98 11.68
N SER A 729 10.86 -40.05 12.97
CA SER A 729 9.87 -40.27 14.04
C SER A 729 8.88 -39.11 14.15
N VAL A 730 9.32 -37.87 13.95
CA VAL A 730 8.44 -36.69 13.95
C VAL A 730 7.50 -36.74 12.75
N TYR A 731 8.02 -36.98 11.53
CA TYR A 731 7.21 -37.13 10.31
C TYR A 731 6.09 -38.16 10.49
N VAL A 732 6.41 -39.33 11.05
CA VAL A 732 5.43 -40.39 11.32
C VAL A 732 4.44 -39.98 12.40
N SER A 733 4.90 -39.33 13.49
CA SER A 733 4.04 -38.94 14.61
C SER A 733 2.96 -37.93 14.24
N VAL A 734 3.23 -37.05 13.26
CA VAL A 734 2.27 -36.05 12.78
C VAL A 734 1.42 -36.54 11.59
N GLY A 735 1.57 -37.81 11.22
CA GLY A 735 0.81 -38.45 10.14
C GLY A 735 1.29 -38.10 8.73
N GLY A 736 2.55 -37.68 8.55
CA GLY A 736 3.16 -37.40 7.25
C GLY A 736 2.48 -36.25 6.48
N MET A 737 2.55 -36.26 5.15
CA MET A 737 1.87 -35.29 4.29
C MET A 737 0.40 -35.70 4.03
N ASP A 738 -0.50 -34.73 3.88
CA ASP A 738 -1.92 -35.00 3.61
C ASP A 738 -2.16 -35.37 2.13
N GLU A 739 -2.43 -36.64 1.88
CA GLU A 739 -2.62 -37.18 0.52
C GLU A 739 -3.98 -36.82 -0.10
N THR A 740 -4.88 -36.22 0.68
CA THR A 740 -6.27 -35.95 0.28
C THR A 740 -6.49 -34.49 -0.05
N ALA A 741 -6.19 -33.60 0.90
CA ALA A 741 -6.45 -32.16 0.80
C ALA A 741 -5.32 -31.40 0.10
N PHE A 742 -4.07 -31.90 0.17
CA PHE A 742 -2.88 -31.22 -0.33
C PHE A 742 -2.05 -32.17 -1.21
N LYS A 743 -2.56 -32.51 -2.40
CA LYS A 743 -1.91 -33.51 -3.28
C LYS A 743 -0.69 -32.96 -3.97
N VAL A 744 -0.71 -31.66 -4.30
CA VAL A 744 0.35 -31.02 -5.10
C VAL A 744 0.83 -29.73 -4.48
N SER A 745 -0.05 -28.84 -4.05
CA SER A 745 0.33 -27.56 -3.43
C SER A 745 0.10 -27.58 -1.92
N TYR A 746 0.88 -26.79 -1.18
CA TYR A 746 0.79 -26.58 0.27
C TYR A 746 0.98 -27.83 1.16
N ASN A 747 1.42 -28.96 0.61
CA ASN A 747 1.70 -30.18 1.37
C ASN A 747 2.83 -30.00 2.39
N ASP A 748 3.82 -29.20 2.03
CA ASP A 748 4.96 -28.82 2.85
C ASP A 748 4.55 -27.83 3.94
N VAL A 749 3.72 -26.85 3.60
CA VAL A 749 3.13 -25.90 4.56
C VAL A 749 2.26 -26.63 5.59
N ASP A 750 1.37 -27.53 5.17
CA ASP A 750 0.56 -28.35 6.10
C ASP A 750 1.44 -29.22 7.01
N LEU A 751 2.45 -29.89 6.46
CA LEU A 751 3.40 -30.68 7.25
C LEU A 751 4.10 -29.80 8.29
N CYS A 752 4.61 -28.64 7.89
CA CYS A 752 5.26 -27.68 8.78
C CYS A 752 4.34 -27.24 9.92
N LEU A 753 3.08 -26.92 9.60
CA LEU A 753 2.08 -26.51 10.59
C LEU A 753 1.74 -27.62 11.58
N LYS A 754 1.62 -28.87 11.12
CA LYS A 754 1.42 -30.03 12.02
C LYS A 754 2.61 -30.26 12.94
N VAL A 755 3.83 -30.15 12.42
CA VAL A 755 5.06 -30.29 13.23
C VAL A 755 5.16 -29.18 14.26
N ARG A 756 4.84 -27.93 13.89
CA ARG A 756 4.77 -26.81 14.83
C ARG A 756 3.70 -27.01 15.89
N GLN A 757 2.51 -27.48 15.51
CA GLN A 757 1.42 -27.78 16.46
C GLN A 757 1.82 -28.86 17.48
N ALA A 758 2.73 -29.77 17.11
CA ALA A 758 3.31 -30.74 18.02
C ALA A 758 4.41 -30.18 18.94
N GLY A 759 4.66 -28.86 18.91
CA GLY A 759 5.60 -28.16 19.80
C GLY A 759 7.04 -28.04 19.28
N TYR A 760 7.30 -28.43 18.02
CA TYR A 760 8.64 -28.37 17.45
C TYR A 760 8.95 -27.03 16.77
N LEU A 761 10.23 -26.65 16.82
CA LEU A 761 10.78 -25.54 16.05
C LEU A 761 11.10 -25.95 14.61
N LEU A 762 10.93 -25.00 13.70
CA LEU A 762 11.35 -25.13 12.30
C LEU A 762 12.45 -24.11 12.05
N VAL A 763 13.64 -24.58 11.69
CA VAL A 763 14.84 -23.75 11.55
C VAL A 763 15.16 -23.56 10.08
N TRP A 764 15.30 -22.33 9.62
CA TRP A 764 15.91 -22.04 8.33
C TRP A 764 17.37 -21.62 8.55
N SER A 765 18.29 -22.24 7.81
CA SER A 765 19.71 -21.90 7.89
C SER A 765 20.20 -21.29 6.57
N PRO A 766 20.78 -20.07 6.60
CA PRO A 766 21.41 -19.47 5.41
C PRO A 766 22.71 -20.18 5.02
N HIS A 767 23.24 -21.06 5.87
CA HIS A 767 24.52 -21.74 5.70
C HIS A 767 24.38 -23.07 4.92
N SER A 768 23.18 -23.65 4.85
CA SER A 768 22.88 -24.75 3.94
C SER A 768 22.36 -24.16 2.62
N VAL A 769 23.15 -24.26 1.54
CA VAL A 769 22.84 -23.62 0.25
C VAL A 769 22.73 -24.67 -0.85
N VAL A 770 21.60 -24.66 -1.55
CA VAL A 770 21.27 -25.59 -2.65
C VAL A 770 20.73 -24.78 -3.83
N LEU A 771 21.10 -25.16 -5.05
CA LEU A 771 20.54 -24.59 -6.28
C LEU A 771 19.18 -25.25 -6.59
N HIS A 772 18.21 -24.49 -7.07
CA HIS A 772 16.90 -24.99 -7.50
C HIS A 772 16.46 -24.23 -8.76
N GLU A 773 16.29 -24.93 -9.88
CA GLU A 773 15.99 -24.27 -11.17
C GLU A 773 14.62 -23.61 -11.19
N GLY A 774 13.63 -24.21 -10.52
CA GLY A 774 12.30 -23.68 -10.39
C GLY A 774 11.53 -23.65 -11.71
N SER A 775 10.36 -24.32 -11.74
CA SER A 775 9.34 -24.12 -12.78
C SER A 775 9.69 -24.57 -14.22
N VAL A 776 10.53 -25.60 -14.41
CA VAL A 776 10.78 -26.13 -15.77
C VAL A 776 9.76 -27.20 -16.20
N SER A 777 9.01 -27.79 -15.26
CA SER A 777 7.99 -28.82 -15.57
C SER A 777 6.63 -28.27 -16.05
N GLN A 778 6.49 -26.95 -16.27
CA GLN A 778 5.16 -26.31 -16.39
C GLN A 778 4.87 -25.58 -17.71
N THR A 779 5.77 -25.59 -18.70
CA THR A 779 5.71 -24.65 -19.84
C THR A 779 4.95 -25.11 -21.09
N HIS A 780 4.41 -26.33 -21.16
CA HIS A 780 3.53 -26.73 -22.27
C HIS A 780 2.40 -27.66 -21.81
N VAL A 781 1.25 -27.08 -21.46
CA VAL A 781 0.05 -27.83 -21.07
C VAL A 781 -1.17 -27.28 -21.81
N ASP A 782 -1.98 -28.15 -22.40
CA ASP A 782 -3.26 -27.83 -23.04
C ASP A 782 -4.23 -27.08 -22.09
N GLN A 783 -5.14 -26.27 -22.64
CA GLN A 783 -6.08 -25.43 -21.90
C GLN A 783 -7.00 -26.20 -20.95
N SER A 784 -7.36 -27.45 -21.29
CA SER A 784 -8.20 -28.32 -20.45
C SER A 784 -7.52 -28.66 -19.11
N LYS A 785 -6.31 -29.19 -19.20
CA LYS A 785 -5.44 -29.52 -18.06
C LYS A 785 -5.04 -28.28 -17.24
N GLN A 786 -4.91 -27.11 -17.88
CA GLN A 786 -4.70 -25.84 -17.17
C GLN A 786 -5.92 -25.46 -16.29
N ARG A 787 -7.15 -25.68 -16.77
CA ARG A 787 -8.37 -25.40 -15.97
C ARG A 787 -8.47 -26.34 -14.78
N GLU A 788 -8.24 -27.63 -14.97
CA GLU A 788 -8.23 -28.62 -13.88
C GLU A 788 -7.17 -28.29 -12.84
N LYS A 789 -5.96 -27.90 -13.28
CA LYS A 789 -4.88 -27.46 -12.40
C LYS A 789 -5.28 -26.23 -11.58
N ARG A 790 -5.91 -25.23 -12.21
CA ARG A 790 -6.40 -24.03 -11.53
C ARG A 790 -7.51 -24.38 -10.52
N ALA A 791 -8.45 -25.24 -10.90
CA ALA A 791 -9.53 -25.68 -10.01
C ALA A 791 -8.99 -26.42 -8.79
N ARG A 792 -8.04 -27.35 -8.98
CA ARG A 792 -7.34 -28.02 -7.88
C ARG A 792 -6.62 -27.03 -6.99
N PHE A 793 -5.84 -26.11 -7.57
CA PHE A 793 -5.09 -25.11 -6.80
C PHE A 793 -6.02 -24.26 -5.93
N VAL A 794 -7.15 -23.78 -6.47
CA VAL A 794 -8.16 -23.05 -5.70
C VAL A 794 -8.76 -23.91 -4.58
N ALA A 795 -9.03 -25.20 -4.84
CA ALA A 795 -9.53 -26.12 -3.81
C ALA A 795 -8.51 -26.37 -2.69
N GLU A 796 -7.23 -26.54 -3.02
CA GLU A 796 -6.14 -26.69 -2.03
C GLU A 796 -5.95 -25.38 -1.23
N GLN A 797 -6.10 -24.20 -1.85
CA GLN A 797 -6.13 -22.92 -1.11
C GLN A 797 -7.28 -22.85 -0.11
N ASP A 798 -8.50 -23.20 -0.54
CA ASP A 798 -9.67 -23.22 0.32
C ASP A 798 -9.54 -24.23 1.46
N ALA A 799 -8.90 -25.38 1.22
CA ALA A 799 -8.57 -26.34 2.26
C ALA A 799 -7.57 -25.78 3.27
N MET A 800 -6.56 -25.02 2.82
CA MET A 800 -5.63 -24.32 3.72
C MET A 800 -6.37 -23.30 4.60
N TYR A 801 -7.25 -22.48 4.03
CA TYR A 801 -8.06 -21.56 4.83
C TYR A 801 -8.97 -22.30 5.81
N SER A 802 -9.67 -23.35 5.35
CA SER A 802 -10.55 -24.14 6.21
C SER A 802 -9.82 -24.74 7.42
N LYS A 803 -8.56 -25.19 7.23
CA LYS A 803 -7.80 -25.93 8.22
C LYS A 803 -6.94 -25.03 9.12
N TRP A 804 -6.39 -23.94 8.58
CA TRP A 804 -5.28 -23.21 9.21
C TRP A 804 -5.47 -21.68 9.28
N LEU A 805 -6.62 -21.13 8.87
CA LEU A 805 -6.80 -19.67 8.73
C LEU A 805 -6.29 -18.81 9.91
N PRO A 806 -6.53 -19.13 11.19
CA PRO A 806 -6.05 -18.29 12.30
C PRO A 806 -4.53 -18.08 12.29
N VAL A 807 -3.74 -19.14 12.02
CA VAL A 807 -2.27 -19.02 11.94
C VAL A 807 -1.81 -18.45 10.60
N LEU A 808 -2.57 -18.66 9.51
CA LEU A 808 -2.27 -18.01 8.23
C LEU A 808 -2.40 -16.47 8.33
N ALA A 809 -3.39 -15.99 9.10
CA ALA A 809 -3.61 -14.57 9.30
C ALA A 809 -2.61 -13.94 10.28
N ARG A 810 -2.06 -14.73 11.23
CA ARG A 810 -1.22 -14.26 12.34
C ARG A 810 0.07 -15.08 12.45
N ASP A 811 0.80 -15.14 11.34
CA ASP A 811 2.10 -15.84 11.29
C ASP A 811 3.09 -15.22 12.29
N PRO A 812 3.59 -15.98 13.28
CA PRO A 812 4.61 -15.49 14.22
C PRO A 812 5.89 -15.00 13.55
N ALA A 813 6.21 -15.46 12.33
CA ALA A 813 7.37 -15.03 11.57
C ALA A 813 7.17 -13.69 10.81
N TYR A 814 5.99 -13.08 10.92
CA TYR A 814 5.57 -11.92 10.14
C TYR A 814 4.83 -10.86 10.95
N ASN A 815 5.22 -9.61 10.79
CA ASN A 815 4.63 -8.50 11.55
C ASN A 815 3.33 -8.00 10.91
N ARG A 816 2.29 -7.71 11.73
CA ARG A 816 0.98 -7.22 11.25
C ARG A 816 1.03 -5.85 10.54
N ASN A 817 2.07 -5.05 10.80
CA ASN A 817 2.30 -3.76 10.16
C ASN A 817 2.78 -3.91 8.70
N LEU A 818 3.07 -5.13 8.27
CA LEU A 818 3.47 -5.45 6.90
C LEU A 818 2.29 -6.04 6.11
N SER A 819 2.25 -5.71 4.83
CA SER A 819 1.17 -6.08 3.91
C SER A 819 1.29 -7.54 3.46
N LEU A 820 0.18 -8.28 3.50
CA LEU A 820 0.09 -9.61 2.93
C LEU A 820 -0.13 -9.64 1.40
N VAL A 821 -0.41 -8.50 0.78
CA VAL A 821 -0.89 -8.44 -0.62
C VAL A 821 -0.02 -7.59 -1.54
N LYS A 822 0.77 -6.65 -0.98
CA LYS A 822 1.71 -5.87 -1.79
C LYS A 822 2.82 -6.80 -2.32
N PRO A 823 3.25 -6.62 -3.58
CA PRO A 823 4.40 -7.35 -4.11
C PRO A 823 5.67 -7.10 -3.29
N GLY A 824 6.44 -8.17 -3.06
CA GLY A 824 7.60 -8.16 -2.17
C GLY A 824 7.22 -8.44 -0.71
N GLY A 825 8.04 -9.21 0.01
CA GLY A 825 7.66 -9.76 1.30
C GLY A 825 7.60 -8.76 2.47
N PHE A 826 8.16 -7.55 2.39
CA PHE A 826 8.28 -6.65 3.55
C PHE A 826 7.94 -5.21 3.19
N LYS A 827 6.66 -4.95 2.92
CA LYS A 827 6.12 -3.62 2.60
C LYS A 827 5.10 -3.19 3.64
N LEU A 828 5.08 -1.90 3.99
CA LEU A 828 4.12 -1.36 4.95
C LEU A 828 2.66 -1.56 4.48
N ALA A 829 1.84 -2.05 5.41
CA ALA A 829 0.39 -2.12 5.26
C ALA A 829 -0.24 -0.72 5.37
N ASP A 830 -1.46 -0.57 4.88
CA ASP A 830 -2.26 0.63 5.07
C ASP A 830 -2.57 0.83 6.56
N THR A 831 -2.22 1.99 7.13
CA THR A 831 -2.47 2.30 8.55
C THR A 831 -3.95 2.22 8.90
N SER A 832 -4.85 2.66 8.01
CA SER A 832 -6.30 2.65 8.25
C SER A 832 -6.87 1.24 8.46
N ILE A 833 -6.15 0.23 7.96
CA ILE A 833 -6.53 -1.18 8.08
C ILE A 833 -5.71 -1.88 9.17
N SER A 834 -4.39 -1.66 9.18
CA SER A 834 -3.45 -2.41 10.02
C SER A 834 -3.37 -1.92 11.47
N TRP A 835 -3.71 -0.65 11.72
CA TRP A 835 -3.65 -0.03 13.04
C TRP A 835 -5.04 0.19 13.62
N ARG A 836 -5.34 -0.47 14.73
CA ARG A 836 -6.62 -0.38 15.45
C ARG A 836 -6.32 -0.19 16.94
N PRO A 837 -6.35 1.04 17.47
CA PRO A 837 -5.88 1.34 18.82
C PRO A 837 -6.78 0.78 19.93
N LEU A 838 -8.03 0.41 19.62
CA LEU A 838 -9.00 -0.14 20.57
C LEU A 838 -9.08 -1.68 20.55
N ASP A 839 -8.24 -2.35 19.76
CA ASP A 839 -8.39 -3.78 19.44
C ASP A 839 -8.17 -4.69 20.66
N SER A 840 -7.45 -4.23 21.70
CA SER A 840 -7.21 -5.02 22.91
C SER A 840 -8.42 -5.12 23.85
N TRP A 841 -9.47 -4.29 23.67
CA TRP A 841 -10.72 -4.39 24.47
C TRP A 841 -12.03 -4.20 23.70
N ARG A 842 -11.97 -3.77 22.43
CA ARG A 842 -13.10 -3.67 21.48
C ARG A 842 -14.40 -3.11 22.09
N PRO A 843 -14.41 -1.83 22.51
CA PRO A 843 -15.59 -1.23 23.15
C PRO A 843 -16.76 -1.02 22.19
N LEU A 844 -16.53 -1.10 20.87
CA LEU A 844 -17.50 -0.87 19.80
C LEU A 844 -17.47 -2.02 18.79
N PRO A 845 -18.58 -2.30 18.09
CA PRO A 845 -18.59 -3.23 16.96
C PRO A 845 -17.72 -2.70 15.82
N VAL A 846 -17.02 -3.62 15.15
CA VAL A 846 -16.05 -3.30 14.09
C VAL A 846 -16.70 -3.46 12.73
N LEU A 847 -16.80 -2.36 11.99
CA LEU A 847 -17.40 -2.31 10.65
C LEU A 847 -16.32 -2.08 9.59
N LEU A 848 -16.20 -3.02 8.65
CA LEU A 848 -15.41 -2.84 7.44
C LEU A 848 -16.33 -2.51 6.26
N ALA A 849 -16.15 -1.35 5.64
CA ALA A 849 -17.02 -0.89 4.57
C ALA A 849 -16.28 -0.74 3.23
N HIS A 850 -16.86 -1.34 2.19
CA HIS A 850 -16.34 -1.33 0.81
C HIS A 850 -17.26 -0.51 -0.10
N PRO A 851 -17.01 0.81 -0.24
CA PRO A 851 -17.76 1.64 -1.18
C PRO A 851 -17.42 1.26 -2.64
N ALA A 852 -18.38 1.40 -3.53
CA ALA A 852 -18.20 1.11 -4.95
C ALA A 852 -17.40 2.19 -5.69
N ASP A 853 -17.48 3.42 -5.18
CA ASP A 853 -16.72 4.60 -5.63
C ASP A 853 -16.49 5.56 -4.44
N LEU A 854 -15.53 6.47 -4.59
CA LEU A 854 -15.21 7.47 -3.54
C LEU A 854 -16.02 8.77 -3.69
N TYR A 855 -16.95 8.79 -4.63
CA TYR A 855 -17.79 9.93 -5.00
C TYR A 855 -19.24 9.46 -5.05
N GLY A 856 -20.14 10.15 -5.76
CA GLY A 856 -21.46 9.65 -6.14
C GLY A 856 -22.16 8.73 -5.11
N CYS A 857 -22.50 7.51 -5.52
CA CYS A 857 -23.28 6.60 -4.71
C CYS A 857 -22.50 6.02 -3.51
N GLY A 858 -21.19 5.78 -3.62
CA GLY A 858 -20.40 5.31 -2.49
C GLY A 858 -20.29 6.35 -1.39
N HIS A 859 -20.24 7.63 -1.77
CA HIS A 859 -20.19 8.73 -0.83
C HIS A 859 -21.47 8.83 0.01
N TYR A 860 -22.64 8.93 -0.62
CA TYR A 860 -23.92 9.09 0.08
C TYR A 860 -24.41 7.83 0.80
N ARG A 861 -24.12 6.64 0.25
CA ARG A 861 -24.67 5.37 0.79
C ARG A 861 -23.77 4.70 1.81
N VAL A 862 -22.46 4.89 1.71
CA VAL A 862 -21.49 4.12 2.51
C VAL A 862 -20.63 5.06 3.33
N ILE A 863 -19.92 6.00 2.70
CA ILE A 863 -18.91 6.83 3.38
C ILE A 863 -19.56 7.75 4.41
N GLN A 864 -20.54 8.59 4.02
CA GLN A 864 -21.17 9.54 4.95
C GLN A 864 -21.88 8.85 6.13
N PRO A 865 -22.71 7.79 5.93
CA PRO A 865 -23.34 7.13 7.07
C PRO A 865 -22.33 6.36 7.93
N PHE A 866 -21.25 5.83 7.35
CA PHE A 866 -20.14 5.21 8.09
C PHE A 866 -19.44 6.23 8.98
N ASP A 867 -19.02 7.38 8.43
CA ASP A 867 -18.36 8.45 9.18
C ASP A 867 -19.29 8.97 10.28
N ALA A 868 -20.58 9.18 10.01
CA ALA A 868 -21.55 9.62 11.02
C ALA A 868 -21.73 8.61 12.17
N LEU A 869 -21.74 7.29 11.88
CA LEU A 869 -21.80 6.25 12.91
C LEU A 869 -20.50 6.19 13.73
N ARG A 870 -19.35 6.33 13.07
CA ARG A 870 -18.03 6.31 13.72
C ARG A 870 -17.87 7.53 14.63
N ASP A 871 -18.17 8.72 14.14
CA ASP A 871 -17.97 9.98 14.86
C ASP A 871 -18.92 10.09 16.08
N LYS A 872 -20.06 9.38 16.07
CA LYS A 872 -20.94 9.21 17.25
C LYS A 872 -20.54 8.08 18.19
N GLY A 873 -19.45 7.35 17.92
CA GLY A 873 -19.00 6.24 18.75
C GLY A 873 -19.98 5.06 18.75
N ILE A 874 -20.66 4.81 17.62
CA ILE A 874 -21.56 3.66 17.46
C ILE A 874 -20.81 2.47 16.88
N VAL A 875 -19.83 2.72 16.01
CA VAL A 875 -18.96 1.71 15.39
C VAL A 875 -17.51 2.17 15.43
N ASP A 876 -16.59 1.22 15.45
CA ASP A 876 -15.18 1.42 15.05
C ASP A 876 -14.96 0.77 13.68
N GLY A 877 -13.84 1.04 13.02
CA GLY A 877 -13.45 0.33 11.80
C GLY A 877 -12.96 1.26 10.68
N ALA A 878 -13.06 0.79 9.44
CA ALA A 878 -12.42 1.44 8.30
C ALA A 878 -13.18 1.30 6.98
N LEU A 879 -12.87 2.21 6.06
CA LEU A 879 -13.26 2.15 4.65
C LEU A 879 -12.15 1.46 3.84
N SER A 880 -12.51 0.59 2.90
CA SER A 880 -11.55 -0.10 2.05
C SER A 880 -12.02 -0.18 0.59
N VAL A 881 -11.22 0.39 -0.34
CA VAL A 881 -11.55 0.47 -1.77
C VAL A 881 -11.35 -0.87 -2.50
N GLY A 882 -10.51 -1.75 -1.96
CA GLY A 882 -10.28 -3.12 -2.45
C GLY A 882 -10.98 -4.15 -1.56
N LEU A 883 -11.26 -5.35 -2.09
CA LEU A 883 -11.66 -6.46 -1.20
C LEU A 883 -10.43 -7.01 -0.51
N MET A 884 -10.58 -7.35 0.77
CA MET A 884 -9.54 -8.04 1.52
C MET A 884 -9.41 -9.49 1.08
N HIS A 885 -8.17 -9.99 1.06
CA HIS A 885 -7.93 -11.43 0.97
C HIS A 885 -8.38 -12.11 2.27
N VAL A 886 -8.55 -13.44 2.24
CA VAL A 886 -9.11 -14.20 3.37
C VAL A 886 -8.27 -14.02 4.65
N ALA A 887 -6.94 -14.06 4.54
CA ALA A 887 -6.03 -13.87 5.68
C ALA A 887 -6.06 -12.42 6.22
N ASP A 888 -6.16 -11.40 5.35
CA ASP A 888 -6.29 -10.00 5.78
C ASP A 888 -7.62 -9.76 6.51
N LEU A 889 -8.71 -10.35 6.01
CA LEU A 889 -10.02 -10.22 6.62
C LEU A 889 -10.06 -10.88 8.01
N GLU A 890 -9.44 -12.05 8.17
CA GLU A 890 -9.26 -12.70 9.47
C GLU A 890 -8.35 -11.90 10.40
N ARG A 891 -7.29 -11.27 9.86
CA ARG A 891 -6.40 -10.40 10.63
C ARG A 891 -7.14 -9.17 11.16
N TYR A 892 -7.98 -8.56 10.32
CA TYR A 892 -8.80 -7.39 10.67
C TYR A 892 -9.96 -7.72 11.62
N ASP A 893 -10.51 -8.94 11.49
CA ASP A 893 -11.58 -9.52 12.31
C ASP A 893 -12.82 -8.62 12.51
N PRO A 894 -13.49 -8.19 11.42
CA PRO A 894 -14.65 -7.32 11.53
C PRO A 894 -15.88 -8.07 12.06
N ASP A 895 -16.75 -7.35 12.77
CA ASP A 895 -18.06 -7.86 13.17
C ASP A 895 -19.08 -7.72 12.02
N VAL A 896 -18.90 -6.70 11.16
CA VAL A 896 -19.73 -6.46 9.98
C VAL A 896 -18.87 -6.13 8.77
N VAL A 897 -19.22 -6.69 7.61
CA VAL A 897 -18.64 -6.33 6.30
C VAL A 897 -19.74 -5.77 5.40
N LEU A 898 -19.63 -4.50 5.04
CA LEU A 898 -20.54 -3.79 4.16
C LEU A 898 -19.96 -3.71 2.74
N LEU A 899 -20.73 -4.14 1.75
CA LEU A 899 -20.26 -4.36 0.38
C LEU A 899 -21.20 -3.70 -0.62
N GLN A 900 -20.79 -2.58 -1.18
CA GLN A 900 -21.59 -1.91 -2.21
C GLN A 900 -21.25 -2.45 -3.60
N ARG A 901 -22.28 -2.78 -4.39
CA ARG A 901 -22.15 -3.07 -5.84
C ARG A 901 -21.05 -4.09 -6.21
N GLN A 902 -21.09 -5.28 -5.61
CA GLN A 902 -20.14 -6.35 -5.95
C GLN A 902 -20.60 -7.13 -7.19
N ILE A 903 -19.94 -6.89 -8.33
CA ILE A 903 -20.27 -7.48 -9.65
C ILE A 903 -19.00 -8.07 -10.28
N GLY A 904 -19.15 -9.19 -11.01
CA GLY A 904 -18.07 -9.85 -11.73
C GLY A 904 -17.55 -11.11 -11.02
N SER A 905 -16.87 -11.99 -11.75
CA SER A 905 -16.43 -13.30 -11.26
C SER A 905 -15.55 -13.21 -10.02
N ASP A 906 -14.59 -12.28 -10.01
CA ASP A 906 -13.58 -12.20 -8.96
C ASP A 906 -14.19 -11.67 -7.65
N ARG A 907 -15.12 -10.71 -7.75
CA ARG A 907 -15.90 -10.20 -6.61
C ARG A 907 -16.81 -11.29 -6.03
N LEU A 908 -17.45 -12.09 -6.88
CA LEU A 908 -18.30 -13.21 -6.43
C LEU A 908 -17.51 -14.32 -5.76
N GLU A 909 -16.30 -14.58 -6.22
CA GLU A 909 -15.41 -15.55 -5.61
C GLU A 909 -14.93 -15.08 -4.23
N ALA A 910 -14.62 -13.79 -4.08
CA ALA A 910 -14.33 -13.19 -2.79
C ALA A 910 -15.53 -13.29 -1.84
N LEU A 911 -16.75 -12.97 -2.29
CA LEU A 911 -17.98 -13.14 -1.48
C LEU A 911 -18.19 -14.60 -1.04
N ARG A 912 -17.97 -15.56 -1.94
CA ARG A 912 -18.05 -16.99 -1.61
C ARG A 912 -17.08 -17.35 -0.50
N ARG A 913 -15.83 -16.88 -0.59
CA ARG A 913 -14.80 -17.08 0.45
C ARG A 913 -15.13 -16.35 1.75
N MET A 914 -15.65 -15.13 1.70
CA MET A 914 -16.12 -14.39 2.88
C MET A 914 -17.23 -15.14 3.60
N LYS A 915 -18.20 -15.71 2.85
CA LYS A 915 -19.24 -16.57 3.44
C LYS A 915 -18.66 -17.82 4.09
N ALA A 916 -17.67 -18.45 3.45
CA ALA A 916 -17.08 -19.70 3.93
C ALA A 916 -16.15 -19.50 5.14
N PHE A 917 -15.43 -18.39 5.21
CA PHE A 917 -14.25 -18.26 6.08
C PHE A 917 -14.28 -17.07 7.04
N SER A 918 -15.23 -16.15 6.94
CA SER A 918 -15.35 -15.03 7.87
C SER A 918 -16.60 -15.17 8.75
N ARG A 919 -16.47 -14.85 10.04
CA ARG A 919 -17.59 -14.78 10.98
C ARG A 919 -18.44 -13.50 10.84
N ALA A 920 -17.95 -12.48 10.13
CA ALA A 920 -18.60 -11.17 10.07
C ALA A 920 -20.02 -11.25 9.49
N PHE A 921 -20.92 -10.39 9.93
CA PHE A 921 -22.23 -10.20 9.32
C PHE A 921 -22.07 -9.47 7.98
N LYS A 922 -22.53 -10.04 6.87
CA LYS A 922 -22.33 -9.47 5.53
C LYS A 922 -23.55 -8.71 5.07
N VAL A 923 -23.35 -7.45 4.70
CA VAL A 923 -24.38 -6.56 4.18
C VAL A 923 -24.06 -6.20 2.74
N TYR A 924 -24.97 -6.49 1.82
CA TYR A 924 -24.88 -6.03 0.44
C TYR A 924 -25.65 -4.72 0.29
N GLU A 925 -25.04 -3.70 -0.31
CA GLU A 925 -25.64 -2.38 -0.54
C GLU A 925 -25.84 -2.13 -2.04
N LEU A 926 -27.02 -1.60 -2.41
CA LEU A 926 -27.33 -1.21 -3.79
C LEU A 926 -28.18 0.08 -3.86
N ASP A 927 -27.67 1.08 -4.56
CA ASP A 927 -28.33 2.39 -4.74
C ASP A 927 -29.23 2.49 -5.98
N ASP A 928 -28.86 1.86 -7.10
CA ASP A 928 -29.56 1.97 -8.39
C ASP A 928 -29.82 0.56 -9.01
N TYR A 929 -30.85 0.44 -9.85
CA TYR A 929 -31.17 -0.82 -10.55
C TYR A 929 -30.23 -1.06 -11.73
N LEU A 930 -29.04 -1.60 -11.45
CA LEU A 930 -27.99 -1.82 -12.46
C LEU A 930 -28.36 -2.78 -13.61
N PRO A 931 -29.20 -3.81 -13.44
CA PRO A 931 -29.64 -4.63 -14.57
C PRO A 931 -30.43 -3.80 -15.59
N GLY A 932 -30.06 -3.87 -16.88
CA GLY A 932 -30.82 -3.16 -17.92
C GLY A 932 -30.60 -1.65 -17.95
N LEU A 933 -29.38 -1.18 -17.61
CA LEU A 933 -28.94 0.21 -17.81
C LEU A 933 -29.43 0.79 -19.16
N PRO A 934 -29.95 2.03 -19.18
CA PRO A 934 -30.42 2.69 -20.39
C PRO A 934 -29.43 2.58 -21.54
N LEU A 935 -29.93 2.41 -22.77
CA LEU A 935 -29.10 2.19 -23.98
C LEU A 935 -28.03 3.27 -24.18
N LYS A 936 -28.33 4.50 -23.77
CA LYS A 936 -27.48 5.69 -23.92
C LYS A 936 -26.62 6.01 -22.68
N SER A 937 -26.64 5.17 -21.66
CA SER A 937 -25.79 5.35 -20.47
C SER A 937 -24.31 5.07 -20.81
N ALA A 938 -23.42 6.03 -20.50
CA ALA A 938 -21.98 5.89 -20.69
C ALA A 938 -21.37 4.67 -19.94
N HIS A 939 -22.01 4.23 -18.84
CA HIS A 939 -21.54 3.10 -18.04
C HIS A 939 -21.88 1.73 -18.64
N ARG A 940 -22.77 1.65 -19.64
CA ARG A 940 -23.23 0.38 -20.21
C ARG A 940 -22.11 -0.40 -20.92
N GLN A 941 -21.23 0.29 -21.64
CA GLN A 941 -20.15 -0.36 -22.41
C GLN A 941 -19.15 -1.11 -21.51
N HIS A 942 -19.04 -0.70 -20.25
CA HIS A 942 -18.12 -1.24 -19.26
C HIS A 942 -18.76 -2.28 -18.32
N MET A 943 -20.08 -2.51 -18.43
CA MET A 943 -20.80 -3.41 -17.53
C MET A 943 -20.84 -4.84 -18.08
N PRO A 944 -20.62 -5.87 -17.24
CA PRO A 944 -20.75 -7.27 -17.65
C PRO A 944 -22.14 -7.58 -18.23
N LYS A 945 -22.20 -8.46 -19.23
CA LYS A 945 -23.49 -8.83 -19.86
C LYS A 945 -24.44 -9.56 -18.90
N ASP A 946 -23.96 -10.05 -17.76
CA ASP A 946 -24.66 -10.88 -16.78
C ASP A 946 -24.80 -10.24 -15.39
N VAL A 947 -24.86 -8.90 -15.32
CA VAL A 947 -25.01 -8.12 -14.07
C VAL A 947 -26.11 -8.66 -13.14
N LEU A 948 -27.31 -8.95 -13.66
CA LEU A 948 -28.41 -9.47 -12.84
C LEU A 948 -28.05 -10.82 -12.20
N ARG A 949 -27.44 -11.71 -12.98
CA ARG A 949 -27.00 -13.03 -12.49
C ARG A 949 -25.91 -12.87 -11.42
N SER A 950 -24.99 -11.94 -11.64
CA SER A 950 -23.95 -11.61 -10.66
C SER A 950 -24.56 -11.10 -9.36
N ILE A 951 -25.46 -10.12 -9.40
CA ILE A 951 -26.14 -9.59 -8.20
C ILE A 951 -26.86 -10.72 -7.47
N LYS A 952 -27.73 -11.49 -8.15
CA LYS A 952 -28.46 -12.61 -7.53
C LYS A 952 -27.54 -13.62 -6.86
N ARG A 953 -26.41 -13.96 -7.50
CA ARG A 953 -25.41 -14.86 -6.91
C ARG A 953 -24.72 -14.21 -5.71
N GLY A 954 -24.37 -12.93 -5.78
CA GLY A 954 -23.82 -12.18 -4.66
C GLY A 954 -24.77 -12.13 -3.46
N LEU A 955 -26.06 -11.90 -3.71
CA LEU A 955 -27.10 -11.91 -2.68
C LEU A 955 -27.21 -13.25 -1.96
N SER A 956 -26.95 -14.37 -2.65
CA SER A 956 -26.92 -15.71 -2.01
C SER A 956 -25.77 -15.89 -1.01
N TYR A 957 -24.80 -14.96 -0.98
CA TYR A 957 -23.64 -15.02 -0.10
C TYR A 957 -23.65 -14.06 1.08
N VAL A 958 -24.66 -13.20 1.19
CA VAL A 958 -24.76 -12.20 2.26
C VAL A 958 -25.92 -12.50 3.20
N ASP A 959 -25.93 -11.85 4.36
CA ASP A 959 -26.93 -12.05 5.40
C ASP A 959 -28.06 -11.01 5.30
N ARG A 960 -27.78 -9.83 4.75
CA ARG A 960 -28.73 -8.73 4.58
C ARG A 960 -28.50 -7.98 3.28
N PHE A 961 -29.61 -7.56 2.66
CA PHE A 961 -29.60 -6.70 1.49
C PHE A 961 -30.20 -5.33 1.85
N VAL A 962 -29.44 -4.26 1.63
CA VAL A 962 -29.85 -2.88 1.90
C VAL A 962 -29.98 -2.14 0.58
N VAL A 963 -31.10 -1.47 0.38
CA VAL A 963 -31.41 -0.71 -0.85
C VAL A 963 -31.86 0.70 -0.53
N SER A 964 -31.71 1.61 -1.49
CA SER A 964 -32.06 3.03 -1.34
C SER A 964 -33.56 3.33 -1.46
N THR A 965 -34.34 2.45 -2.08
CA THR A 965 -35.77 2.69 -2.39
C THR A 965 -36.64 1.45 -2.19
N SER A 966 -37.93 1.67 -1.93
CA SER A 966 -38.94 0.59 -1.91
C SER A 966 -39.12 -0.07 -3.27
N ALA A 967 -38.96 0.68 -4.36
CA ALA A 967 -39.01 0.15 -5.72
C ALA A 967 -37.91 -0.90 -5.97
N LEU A 968 -36.68 -0.67 -5.50
CA LEU A 968 -35.62 -1.68 -5.54
C LEU A 968 -35.97 -2.91 -4.69
N ALA A 969 -36.50 -2.70 -3.49
CA ALA A 969 -36.91 -3.81 -2.63
C ALA A 969 -37.98 -4.68 -3.30
N ASP A 970 -38.98 -4.08 -3.95
CA ASP A 970 -40.03 -4.80 -4.67
C ASP A 970 -39.44 -5.65 -5.81
N VAL A 971 -38.50 -5.09 -6.59
CA VAL A 971 -37.86 -5.79 -7.71
C VAL A 971 -37.06 -7.01 -7.25
N PHE A 972 -36.39 -6.91 -6.10
CA PHE A 972 -35.56 -7.99 -5.55
C PHE A 972 -36.26 -8.81 -4.46
N ALA A 973 -37.56 -8.62 -4.22
CA ALA A 973 -38.29 -9.27 -3.12
C ALA A 973 -38.20 -10.81 -3.14
N ALA A 974 -38.07 -11.40 -4.32
CA ALA A 974 -37.91 -12.85 -4.50
C ALA A 974 -36.45 -13.34 -4.41
N ASP A 975 -35.47 -12.43 -4.39
CA ASP A 975 -34.05 -12.76 -4.50
C ASP A 975 -33.32 -12.78 -3.15
N HIS A 976 -33.88 -12.17 -2.10
CA HIS A 976 -33.28 -12.18 -0.76
C HIS A 976 -34.35 -12.10 0.35
N PRO A 977 -34.26 -12.92 1.43
CA PRO A 977 -35.28 -12.96 2.49
C PRO A 977 -35.24 -11.77 3.47
N SER A 978 -34.13 -11.04 3.51
CA SER A 978 -33.91 -9.91 4.44
C SER A 978 -33.50 -8.67 3.66
N ILE A 979 -34.50 -7.87 3.25
CA ILE A 979 -34.31 -6.62 2.49
C ILE A 979 -34.70 -5.44 3.36
N HIS A 980 -33.80 -4.47 3.49
CA HIS A 980 -34.00 -3.25 4.27
C HIS A 980 -33.95 -2.04 3.33
N VAL A 981 -34.99 -1.22 3.36
CA VAL A 981 -35.00 0.06 2.66
C VAL A 981 -34.48 1.12 3.60
N VAL A 982 -33.38 1.76 3.23
CA VAL A 982 -32.87 2.95 3.92
C VAL A 982 -32.67 4.00 2.85
N GLU A 983 -33.40 5.09 2.93
CA GLU A 983 -33.36 6.15 1.92
C GLU A 983 -32.10 7.03 2.06
N ASN A 984 -31.76 7.73 0.98
CA ASN A 984 -30.64 8.68 0.99
C ASN A 984 -30.96 9.89 1.87
N ARG A 985 -29.93 10.39 2.54
CA ARG A 985 -29.99 11.55 3.44
C ARG A 985 -28.81 12.47 3.15
N LEU A 986 -29.00 13.76 3.40
CA LEU A 986 -27.94 14.76 3.21
C LEU A 986 -27.18 14.99 4.52
N ASP A 987 -25.86 14.93 4.44
CA ASP A 987 -25.00 15.22 5.57
C ASP A 987 -25.17 16.68 6.08
N PRO A 988 -25.47 16.91 7.37
CA PRO A 988 -25.63 18.24 7.93
C PRO A 988 -24.37 19.11 7.87
N VAL A 989 -23.17 18.53 7.93
CA VAL A 989 -21.91 19.29 7.90
C VAL A 989 -21.70 19.89 6.51
N TRP A 990 -21.94 19.12 5.47
CA TRP A 990 -21.76 19.53 4.08
C TRP A 990 -22.88 20.45 3.57
N TRP A 991 -24.13 20.13 3.94
CA TRP A 991 -25.30 20.76 3.34
C TRP A 991 -25.99 21.78 4.26
N GLY A 992 -25.66 21.79 5.56
CA GLY A 992 -26.35 22.61 6.56
C GLY A 992 -26.06 24.11 6.45
N SER A 993 -24.81 24.45 6.10
CA SER A 993 -24.26 25.82 6.11
C SER A 993 -23.95 26.36 4.71
N LEU A 994 -24.78 26.00 3.73
CA LEU A 994 -24.64 26.55 2.39
C LEU A 994 -24.99 28.05 2.35
N PRO A 995 -24.33 28.83 1.48
CA PRO A 995 -24.70 30.23 1.26
C PRO A 995 -26.18 30.34 0.87
N GLU A 996 -26.84 31.40 1.33
CA GLU A 996 -28.17 31.72 0.81
C GLU A 996 -28.07 32.03 -0.68
N ALA A 997 -28.98 31.43 -1.46
CA ALA A 997 -29.02 31.66 -2.90
C ALA A 997 -29.27 33.14 -3.19
N THR A 998 -28.36 33.75 -3.94
CA THR A 998 -28.46 35.12 -4.41
C THR A 998 -29.30 35.15 -5.69
N ARG A 999 -30.62 35.20 -5.52
CA ARG A 999 -31.56 35.11 -6.65
C ARG A 999 -31.66 36.42 -7.43
N ARG A 1000 -32.03 36.32 -8.71
CA ARG A 1000 -32.30 37.48 -9.58
C ARG A 1000 -31.09 38.40 -9.82
N GLN A 1001 -29.90 37.83 -9.99
CA GLN A 1001 -28.69 38.60 -10.29
C GLN A 1001 -28.49 38.91 -11.80
N SER A 1002 -29.22 38.24 -12.69
CA SER A 1002 -29.11 38.37 -14.15
C SER A 1002 -30.35 39.03 -14.79
N GLY A 1003 -30.22 39.44 -16.06
CA GLY A 1003 -31.31 40.04 -16.83
C GLY A 1003 -32.43 39.06 -17.21
N LYS A 1004 -32.13 37.76 -17.36
CA LYS A 1004 -33.11 36.69 -17.58
C LYS A 1004 -33.12 35.71 -16.39
N PRO A 1005 -34.25 35.04 -16.09
CA PRO A 1005 -34.30 34.00 -15.06
C PRO A 1005 -33.34 32.85 -15.36
N ARG A 1006 -32.64 32.36 -14.33
CA ARG A 1006 -31.65 31.27 -14.43
C ARG A 1006 -32.31 29.92 -14.18
N ILE A 1007 -32.38 29.07 -15.19
CA ILE A 1007 -32.95 27.72 -15.06
C ILE A 1007 -31.83 26.69 -15.24
N GLY A 1008 -31.71 25.74 -14.32
CA GLY A 1008 -30.58 24.83 -14.34
C GLY A 1008 -30.85 23.35 -14.16
N TRP A 1009 -29.89 22.57 -14.63
CA TRP A 1009 -29.77 21.13 -14.45
C TRP A 1009 -28.36 20.79 -13.95
N ALA A 1010 -28.28 19.77 -13.10
CA ALA A 1010 -27.04 19.27 -12.52
C ALA A 1010 -27.05 17.74 -12.51
N GLY A 1011 -25.95 17.11 -12.93
CA GLY A 1011 -25.84 15.66 -12.95
C GLY A 1011 -24.61 15.14 -13.69
N GLY A 1012 -24.38 13.83 -13.58
CA GLY A 1012 -23.25 13.14 -14.21
C GLY A 1012 -23.53 12.60 -15.61
N ALA A 1013 -22.50 12.05 -16.25
CA ALA A 1013 -22.51 11.53 -17.64
C ALA A 1013 -23.47 10.35 -17.89
N SER A 1014 -24.11 9.80 -16.85
CA SER A 1014 -25.09 8.71 -16.96
C SER A 1014 -26.47 9.16 -17.47
N HIS A 1015 -26.72 10.48 -17.57
CA HIS A 1015 -28.04 11.08 -17.78
C HIS A 1015 -28.32 11.56 -19.21
N THR A 1016 -27.54 11.15 -20.21
CA THR A 1016 -27.71 11.63 -21.59
C THR A 1016 -29.13 11.40 -22.15
N GLY A 1017 -29.73 10.23 -21.90
CA GLY A 1017 -31.11 9.94 -22.33
C GLY A 1017 -32.16 10.81 -21.62
N ASP A 1018 -31.97 11.06 -20.32
CA ASP A 1018 -32.87 11.91 -19.53
C ASP A 1018 -32.89 13.36 -20.05
N LEU A 1019 -31.75 13.89 -20.46
CA LEU A 1019 -31.63 15.25 -20.99
C LEU A 1019 -32.17 15.42 -22.42
N GLU A 1020 -32.17 14.36 -23.23
CA GLU A 1020 -32.79 14.43 -24.56
C GLU A 1020 -34.31 14.65 -24.48
N LEU A 1021 -34.97 14.21 -23.39
CA LEU A 1021 -36.41 14.43 -23.18
C LEU A 1021 -36.80 15.92 -23.15
N VAL A 1022 -35.87 16.75 -22.66
CA VAL A 1022 -36.08 18.19 -22.51
C VAL A 1022 -35.33 18.99 -23.58
N TYR A 1023 -34.79 18.33 -24.61
CA TYR A 1023 -34.08 19.01 -25.70
C TYR A 1023 -34.90 20.13 -26.34
N ASP A 1024 -36.11 19.81 -26.78
CA ASP A 1024 -37.00 20.78 -27.42
C ASP A 1024 -37.47 21.86 -26.45
N VAL A 1025 -37.55 21.56 -25.15
CA VAL A 1025 -37.91 22.52 -24.08
C VAL A 1025 -36.78 23.53 -23.88
N VAL A 1026 -35.53 23.06 -23.77
CA VAL A 1026 -34.36 23.91 -23.60
C VAL A 1026 -34.19 24.83 -24.81
N LYS A 1027 -34.34 24.27 -26.02
CA LYS A 1027 -34.27 25.02 -27.27
C LYS A 1027 -35.36 26.09 -27.40
N ASP A 1028 -36.61 25.78 -27.06
CA ASP A 1028 -37.72 26.72 -27.18
C ASP A 1028 -37.60 27.89 -26.21
N LEU A 1029 -37.12 27.62 -24.99
CA LEU A 1029 -37.03 28.63 -23.93
C LEU A 1029 -35.69 29.38 -23.91
N SER A 1030 -34.72 29.07 -24.78
CA SER A 1030 -33.37 29.66 -24.72
C SER A 1030 -33.34 31.18 -24.90
N GLU A 1031 -34.36 31.75 -25.53
CA GLU A 1031 -34.51 33.21 -25.65
C GLU A 1031 -35.20 33.85 -24.43
N GLU A 1032 -35.91 33.06 -23.61
CA GLU A 1032 -36.66 33.53 -22.44
C GLU A 1032 -35.85 33.40 -21.13
N VAL A 1033 -34.91 32.46 -21.05
CA VAL A 1033 -34.17 32.13 -19.81
C VAL A 1033 -32.69 31.89 -20.04
N ASP A 1034 -31.89 32.00 -18.99
CA ASP A 1034 -30.48 31.61 -18.99
C ASP A 1034 -30.35 30.16 -18.49
N TRP A 1035 -30.07 29.24 -19.42
CA TRP A 1035 -29.87 27.82 -19.08
C TRP A 1035 -28.49 27.58 -18.45
N VAL A 1036 -28.46 26.98 -17.26
CA VAL A 1036 -27.25 26.69 -16.48
C VAL A 1036 -27.08 25.18 -16.31
N PHE A 1037 -26.02 24.59 -16.86
CA PHE A 1037 -25.75 23.15 -16.76
C PHE A 1037 -24.52 22.88 -15.90
N PHE A 1038 -24.62 21.92 -14.98
CA PHE A 1038 -23.51 21.53 -14.10
C PHE A 1038 -23.23 20.02 -14.17
N GLY A 1039 -21.97 19.67 -14.45
CA GLY A 1039 -21.47 18.30 -14.50
C GLY A 1039 -21.29 17.78 -15.92
N MET A 1040 -22.38 17.70 -16.70
CA MET A 1040 -22.36 17.33 -18.12
C MET A 1040 -23.36 18.14 -18.94
N CYS A 1041 -23.13 18.29 -20.24
CA CYS A 1041 -24.07 18.87 -21.19
C CYS A 1041 -23.94 18.13 -22.53
N PRO A 1042 -25.00 17.52 -23.08
CA PRO A 1042 -24.94 16.88 -24.40
C PRO A 1042 -24.61 17.91 -25.49
N ASP A 1043 -23.80 17.53 -26.49
CA ASP A 1043 -23.37 18.43 -27.58
C ASP A 1043 -24.54 19.12 -28.28
N LYS A 1044 -25.68 18.43 -28.42
CA LYS A 1044 -26.89 18.99 -29.02
C LYS A 1044 -27.49 20.13 -28.21
N LEU A 1045 -27.38 20.09 -26.89
CA LEU A 1045 -27.90 21.10 -25.98
C LEU A 1045 -26.96 22.28 -25.81
N ARG A 1046 -25.64 22.08 -25.95
CA ARG A 1046 -24.61 23.11 -25.73
C ARG A 1046 -24.89 24.46 -26.43
N PRO A 1047 -25.38 24.52 -27.69
CA PRO A 1047 -25.69 25.80 -28.36
C PRO A 1047 -26.83 26.60 -27.71
N HIS A 1048 -27.66 25.97 -26.89
CA HIS A 1048 -28.82 26.57 -26.23
C HIS A 1048 -28.58 26.84 -24.73
N VAL A 1049 -27.39 26.53 -24.22
CA VAL A 1049 -27.01 26.66 -22.81
C VAL A 1049 -26.20 27.94 -22.61
N HIS A 1050 -26.65 28.80 -21.69
CA HIS A 1050 -25.99 30.07 -21.37
C HIS A 1050 -24.70 29.84 -20.56
N GLU A 1051 -24.76 28.96 -19.57
CA GLU A 1051 -23.66 28.70 -18.64
C GLU A 1051 -23.44 27.21 -18.45
N PHE A 1052 -22.19 26.76 -18.54
CA PHE A 1052 -21.81 25.37 -18.29
C PHE A 1052 -20.70 25.33 -17.25
N HIS A 1053 -20.84 24.42 -16.28
CA HIS A 1053 -19.83 24.13 -15.29
C HIS A 1053 -19.45 22.65 -15.34
N ALA A 1054 -18.15 22.40 -15.43
CA ALA A 1054 -17.61 21.07 -15.24
C ALA A 1054 -17.85 20.56 -13.81
N GLY A 1055 -17.95 19.23 -13.65
CA GLY A 1055 -17.97 18.60 -12.33
C GLY A 1055 -16.73 18.93 -11.49
N VAL A 1056 -16.94 19.20 -10.19
CA VAL A 1056 -15.91 19.55 -9.20
C VAL A 1056 -15.59 18.37 -8.28
N PRO A 1057 -14.47 18.41 -7.51
CA PRO A 1057 -14.23 17.45 -6.43
C PRO A 1057 -15.43 17.35 -5.49
N ILE A 1058 -15.74 16.13 -5.03
CA ILE A 1058 -16.97 15.85 -4.27
C ILE A 1058 -17.13 16.76 -3.04
N ALA A 1059 -16.05 17.10 -2.33
CA ALA A 1059 -16.07 18.01 -1.17
C ALA A 1059 -16.51 19.45 -1.50
N GLN A 1060 -16.37 19.88 -2.74
CA GLN A 1060 -16.77 21.22 -3.20
C GLN A 1060 -18.15 21.22 -3.86
N TYR A 1061 -18.72 20.04 -4.11
CA TYR A 1061 -19.96 19.89 -4.86
C TYR A 1061 -21.16 20.63 -4.23
N PRO A 1062 -21.42 20.54 -2.89
CA PRO A 1062 -22.54 21.25 -2.28
C PRO A 1062 -22.45 22.77 -2.48
N SER A 1063 -21.29 23.36 -2.18
CA SER A 1063 -21.05 24.80 -2.32
C SER A 1063 -21.13 25.25 -3.77
N LYS A 1064 -20.58 24.46 -4.71
CA LYS A 1064 -20.66 24.78 -6.14
C LYS A 1064 -22.09 24.68 -6.68
N LEU A 1065 -22.87 23.70 -6.22
CA LEU A 1065 -24.28 23.59 -6.61
C LEU A 1065 -25.10 24.77 -6.08
N ALA A 1066 -24.88 25.18 -4.82
CA ALA A 1066 -25.53 26.33 -4.23
C ALA A 1066 -25.17 27.63 -4.99
N SER A 1067 -23.91 27.79 -5.38
CA SER A 1067 -23.42 28.99 -6.10
C SER A 1067 -23.93 29.12 -7.54
N LEU A 1068 -24.75 28.20 -8.03
CA LEU A 1068 -25.36 28.34 -9.37
C LEU A 1068 -26.47 29.40 -9.37
N ASP A 1069 -27.01 29.72 -8.19
CA ASP A 1069 -28.05 30.74 -7.99
C ASP A 1069 -29.23 30.56 -8.95
N LEU A 1070 -29.76 29.33 -9.02
CA LEU A 1070 -30.87 28.98 -9.91
C LEU A 1070 -32.19 29.57 -9.41
N ASP A 1071 -32.92 30.24 -10.30
CA ASP A 1071 -34.30 30.67 -10.05
C ASP A 1071 -35.29 29.50 -10.20
N LEU A 1072 -34.93 28.47 -10.97
CA LEU A 1072 -35.67 27.21 -11.11
C LEU A 1072 -34.72 26.06 -11.48
N ALA A 1073 -34.88 24.90 -10.87
CA ALA A 1073 -34.16 23.69 -11.26
C ALA A 1073 -35.09 22.71 -11.99
N ILE A 1074 -34.53 21.97 -12.95
CA ILE A 1074 -35.24 20.88 -13.63
C ILE A 1074 -34.61 19.52 -13.29
N ALA A 1075 -35.45 18.51 -13.10
CA ALA A 1075 -35.03 17.13 -12.86
C ALA A 1075 -35.77 16.16 -13.81
N PRO A 1076 -35.39 16.12 -15.09
CA PRO A 1076 -35.98 15.17 -16.04
C PRO A 1076 -35.41 13.76 -15.82
N VAL A 1077 -36.27 12.75 -15.98
CA VAL A 1077 -35.90 11.33 -16.04
C VAL A 1077 -36.81 10.58 -17.01
N GLU A 1078 -36.24 9.66 -17.79
CA GLU A 1078 -37.01 8.74 -18.64
C GLU A 1078 -37.87 7.79 -17.82
N GLN A 1079 -39.04 7.42 -18.36
CA GLN A 1079 -39.87 6.38 -17.75
C GLN A 1079 -39.35 4.99 -18.15
N ASN A 1080 -38.48 4.44 -17.30
CA ASN A 1080 -37.93 3.10 -17.43
C ASN A 1080 -37.70 2.51 -16.03
N LEU A 1081 -37.51 1.19 -15.94
CA LEU A 1081 -37.35 0.50 -14.65
C LEU A 1081 -36.13 0.99 -13.85
N PHE A 1082 -35.04 1.40 -14.53
CA PHE A 1082 -33.85 1.96 -13.88
C PHE A 1082 -34.22 3.25 -13.10
N ASN A 1083 -34.90 4.18 -13.76
CA ASN A 1083 -35.31 5.45 -13.16
C ASN A 1083 -36.46 5.29 -12.17
N GLU A 1084 -37.37 4.33 -12.36
CA GLU A 1084 -38.42 4.01 -11.37
C GLU A 1084 -37.83 3.51 -10.04
N CYS A 1085 -36.67 2.84 -10.10
CA CYS A 1085 -35.93 2.36 -8.94
C CYS A 1085 -35.00 3.41 -8.30
N LYS A 1086 -34.77 4.54 -9.00
CA LYS A 1086 -33.81 5.57 -8.59
C LYS A 1086 -34.26 6.30 -7.31
N SER A 1087 -33.29 6.76 -6.53
CA SER A 1087 -33.56 7.61 -5.37
C SER A 1087 -33.97 9.04 -5.77
N ASN A 1088 -34.59 9.76 -4.83
CA ASN A 1088 -34.97 11.17 -4.97
C ASN A 1088 -33.81 12.15 -4.69
N LEU A 1089 -32.56 11.67 -4.61
CA LEU A 1089 -31.39 12.45 -4.16
C LEU A 1089 -31.25 13.80 -4.87
N ARG A 1090 -31.50 13.85 -6.18
CA ARG A 1090 -31.44 15.09 -6.96
C ARG A 1090 -32.40 16.17 -6.45
N LEU A 1091 -33.60 15.78 -6.01
CA LEU A 1091 -34.58 16.71 -5.43
C LEU A 1091 -34.12 17.21 -4.06
N LEU A 1092 -33.41 16.38 -3.30
CA LEU A 1092 -32.84 16.76 -2.01
C LEU A 1092 -31.75 17.82 -2.18
N GLU A 1093 -30.81 17.58 -3.10
CA GLU A 1093 -29.70 18.48 -3.42
C GLU A 1093 -30.20 19.86 -3.91
N TYR A 1094 -31.19 19.90 -4.80
CA TYR A 1094 -31.81 21.17 -5.20
C TYR A 1094 -32.61 21.82 -4.08
N GLY A 1095 -33.35 20.99 -3.34
CA GLY A 1095 -34.21 21.45 -2.26
C GLY A 1095 -33.43 22.15 -1.15
N ILE A 1096 -32.30 21.59 -0.73
CA ILE A 1096 -31.49 22.19 0.33
C ILE A 1096 -30.82 23.51 -0.10
N CYS A 1097 -30.50 23.68 -1.39
CA CYS A 1097 -30.09 24.95 -1.98
C CYS A 1097 -31.27 25.96 -2.09
N GLY A 1098 -32.50 25.51 -1.85
CA GLY A 1098 -33.71 26.31 -1.90
C GLY A 1098 -34.26 26.54 -3.31
N PHE A 1099 -33.76 25.82 -4.31
CA PHE A 1099 -34.27 25.96 -5.68
C PHE A 1099 -35.67 25.35 -5.79
N PRO A 1100 -36.66 26.06 -6.36
CA PRO A 1100 -37.90 25.40 -6.78
C PRO A 1100 -37.58 24.39 -7.89
N VAL A 1101 -38.35 23.30 -7.97
CA VAL A 1101 -38.06 22.19 -8.89
C VAL A 1101 -39.25 21.81 -9.74
N VAL A 1102 -39.04 21.70 -11.05
CA VAL A 1102 -39.92 20.98 -11.98
C VAL A 1102 -39.28 19.63 -12.33
N CYS A 1103 -39.99 18.52 -12.14
CA CYS A 1103 -39.45 17.19 -12.36
C CYS A 1103 -40.42 16.28 -13.14
N SER A 1104 -39.89 15.21 -13.73
CA SER A 1104 -40.72 14.18 -14.36
C SER A 1104 -41.65 13.52 -13.34
N ASP A 1105 -42.88 13.22 -13.74
CA ASP A 1105 -43.85 12.41 -13.00
C ASP A 1105 -43.54 10.91 -13.17
N VAL A 1106 -42.42 10.48 -12.57
CA VAL A 1106 -41.93 9.09 -12.53
C VAL A 1106 -41.85 8.65 -11.07
N ARG A 1107 -42.00 7.34 -10.81
CA ARG A 1107 -42.11 6.75 -9.46
C ARG A 1107 -41.07 7.29 -8.45
N CYS A 1108 -39.81 7.47 -8.85
CA CYS A 1108 -38.73 7.99 -8.01
C CYS A 1108 -38.96 9.40 -7.46
N TYR A 1109 -39.82 10.20 -8.09
CA TYR A 1109 -40.17 11.56 -7.67
C TYR A 1109 -41.61 11.69 -7.16
N GLN A 1110 -42.39 10.61 -7.09
CA GLN A 1110 -43.78 10.63 -6.59
C GLN A 1110 -43.91 10.67 -5.05
N GLY A 1111 -42.90 11.20 -4.36
CA GLY A 1111 -42.86 11.31 -2.90
C GLY A 1111 -43.60 12.51 -2.31
N GLN A 1112 -43.32 12.80 -1.04
CA GLN A 1112 -43.95 13.89 -0.27
C GLN A 1112 -43.28 15.26 -0.44
N LEU A 1113 -42.17 15.34 -1.20
CA LEU A 1113 -41.46 16.60 -1.44
C LEU A 1113 -42.34 17.57 -2.26
N PRO A 1114 -42.43 18.86 -1.85
CA PRO A 1114 -43.27 19.85 -2.53
C PRO A 1114 -42.61 20.33 -3.83
N VAL A 1115 -42.70 19.53 -4.89
CA VAL A 1115 -42.15 19.81 -6.23
C VAL A 1115 -43.25 19.81 -7.30
N THR A 1116 -43.01 20.50 -8.41
CA THR A 1116 -43.92 20.54 -9.56
C THR A 1116 -43.62 19.35 -10.47
N ARG A 1117 -44.55 18.38 -10.52
CA ARG A 1117 -44.41 17.16 -11.34
C ARG A 1117 -45.13 17.32 -12.68
N VAL A 1118 -44.46 16.93 -13.76
CA VAL A 1118 -45.02 16.99 -15.11
C VAL A 1118 -44.86 15.66 -15.84
N LYS A 1119 -45.83 15.33 -16.69
CA LYS A 1119 -45.67 14.20 -17.62
C LYS A 1119 -44.55 14.56 -18.60
N ASN A 1120 -43.81 13.55 -19.08
CA ASN A 1120 -42.72 13.73 -20.05
C ASN A 1120 -43.24 14.05 -21.46
N ARG A 1121 -43.96 15.17 -21.59
CA ARG A 1121 -44.43 15.76 -22.85
C ARG A 1121 -43.95 17.19 -22.88
N TYR A 1122 -43.41 17.61 -24.02
CA TYR A 1122 -42.86 18.96 -24.22
C TYR A 1122 -43.77 20.07 -23.68
N ARG A 1123 -45.08 20.02 -23.99
CA ARG A 1123 -46.04 21.03 -23.55
C ARG A 1123 -46.15 21.14 -22.02
N ASP A 1124 -46.18 20.02 -21.29
CA ASP A 1124 -46.35 20.06 -19.83
C ASP A 1124 -45.11 20.67 -19.16
N TRP A 1125 -43.91 20.39 -19.69
CA TRP A 1125 -42.66 21.01 -19.23
C TRP A 1125 -42.64 22.52 -19.48
N VAL A 1126 -42.96 22.96 -20.70
CA VAL A 1126 -43.00 24.39 -21.06
C VAL A 1126 -44.06 25.13 -20.25
N ASP A 1127 -45.27 24.58 -20.13
CA ASP A 1127 -46.38 25.19 -19.40
C ASP A 1127 -46.00 25.34 -17.90
N ALA A 1128 -45.39 24.32 -17.29
CA ALA A 1128 -44.96 24.39 -15.88
C ALA A 1128 -43.81 25.39 -15.68
N ILE A 1129 -42.81 25.41 -16.55
CA ILE A 1129 -41.70 26.37 -16.46
C ILE A 1129 -42.25 27.80 -16.58
N ARG A 1130 -43.06 28.09 -17.62
CA ARG A 1130 -43.65 29.43 -17.80
C ARG A 1130 -44.55 29.84 -16.64
N GLN A 1131 -45.25 28.91 -15.97
CA GLN A 1131 -46.00 29.21 -14.75
C GLN A 1131 -45.09 29.68 -13.61
N HIS A 1132 -43.95 29.03 -13.39
CA HIS A 1132 -42.97 29.46 -12.40
C HIS A 1132 -42.32 30.80 -12.75
N LEU A 1133 -42.10 31.08 -14.04
CA LEU A 1133 -41.56 32.36 -14.50
C LEU A 1133 -42.56 33.51 -14.38
N ALA A 1134 -43.86 33.24 -14.55
CA ALA A 1134 -44.92 34.24 -14.46
C ALA A 1134 -45.16 34.76 -13.04
N ASP A 1135 -44.84 33.96 -12.01
CA ASP A 1135 -44.94 34.35 -10.60
C ASP A 1135 -43.64 33.99 -9.83
N PRO A 1136 -42.60 34.83 -9.93
CA PRO A 1136 -41.31 34.58 -9.30
C PRO A 1136 -41.36 34.50 -7.76
N GLU A 1137 -42.30 35.22 -7.13
CA GLU A 1137 -42.47 35.19 -5.67
C GLU A 1137 -43.07 33.85 -5.22
N ALA A 1138 -44.11 33.36 -5.90
CA ALA A 1138 -44.67 32.05 -5.60
C ALA A 1138 -43.67 30.92 -5.90
N SER A 1139 -42.88 31.04 -6.97
CA SER A 1139 -41.81 30.11 -7.30
C SER A 1139 -40.75 30.08 -6.19
N GLU A 1140 -40.32 31.24 -5.71
CA GLU A 1140 -39.38 31.33 -4.60
C GLU A 1140 -39.92 30.69 -3.31
N GLN A 1141 -41.19 30.96 -2.97
CA GLN A 1141 -41.84 30.32 -1.83
C GLN A 1141 -41.94 28.79 -1.99
N ALA A 1142 -42.13 28.28 -3.21
CA ALA A 1142 -42.08 26.85 -3.48
C ALA A 1142 -40.69 26.26 -3.17
N GLY A 1143 -39.62 26.95 -3.60
CA GLY A 1143 -38.25 26.58 -3.26
C GLY A 1143 -37.99 26.59 -1.74
N ARG A 1144 -38.45 27.62 -1.02
CA ARG A 1144 -38.33 27.70 0.45
C ARG A 1144 -39.10 26.57 1.16
N ARG A 1145 -40.30 26.21 0.67
CA ARG A 1145 -41.06 25.06 1.20
C ARG A 1145 -40.32 23.74 0.99
N LEU A 1146 -39.70 23.56 -0.18
CA LEU A 1146 -38.88 22.38 -0.47
C LEU A 1146 -37.66 22.33 0.45
N GLN A 1147 -36.95 23.45 0.63
CA GLN A 1147 -35.82 23.55 1.56
C GLN A 1147 -36.20 23.19 2.99
N ALA A 1148 -37.32 23.73 3.48
CA ALA A 1148 -37.83 23.43 4.81
C ALA A 1148 -38.17 21.94 4.97
N ALA A 1149 -38.76 21.31 3.95
CA ALA A 1149 -39.04 19.87 3.97
C ALA A 1149 -37.76 19.03 3.99
N VAL A 1150 -36.76 19.38 3.18
CA VAL A 1150 -35.47 18.66 3.15
C VAL A 1150 -34.73 18.80 4.48
N ARG A 1151 -34.62 20.01 5.03
CA ARG A 1151 -33.98 20.26 6.34
C ARG A 1151 -34.65 19.52 7.49
N ARG A 1152 -35.96 19.30 7.41
CA ARG A 1152 -36.73 18.65 8.48
C ARG A 1152 -36.66 17.13 8.41
N ASP A 1153 -36.80 16.54 7.22
CA ASP A 1153 -37.08 15.10 7.11
C ASP A 1153 -35.98 14.30 6.36
N TRP A 1154 -35.03 14.97 5.71
CA TRP A 1154 -34.08 14.34 4.78
C TRP A 1154 -32.61 14.58 5.10
N MET A 1155 -32.31 15.10 6.29
CA MET A 1155 -30.95 15.25 6.80
C MET A 1155 -30.48 13.95 7.46
N LEU A 1156 -29.17 13.70 7.47
CA LEU A 1156 -28.55 12.59 8.20
C LEU A 1156 -28.45 12.95 9.69
N ASP A 1157 -29.59 13.06 10.33
CA ASP A 1157 -29.75 13.38 11.75
C ASP A 1157 -29.72 12.11 12.64
N GLU A 1158 -30.07 12.26 13.93
CA GLU A 1158 -29.99 11.14 14.89
C GLU A 1158 -30.90 9.97 14.53
N ASP A 1159 -32.12 10.26 14.06
CA ASP A 1159 -33.10 9.25 13.68
C ASP A 1159 -32.65 8.52 12.41
N ALA A 1160 -32.13 9.27 11.43
CA ALA A 1160 -31.54 8.67 10.23
C ALA A 1160 -30.33 7.79 10.57
N ILE A 1161 -29.43 8.24 11.45
CA ILE A 1161 -28.28 7.44 11.91
C ILE A 1161 -28.75 6.16 12.61
N ALA A 1162 -29.82 6.22 13.41
CA ALA A 1162 -30.40 5.04 14.05
C ALA A 1162 -30.94 4.02 13.03
N LEU A 1163 -31.53 4.49 11.91
CA LEU A 1163 -31.96 3.62 10.80
C LEU A 1163 -30.77 2.92 10.13
N TRP A 1164 -29.69 3.66 9.85
CA TRP A 1164 -28.46 3.09 9.29
C TRP A 1164 -27.82 2.07 10.22
N LYS A 1165 -27.72 2.39 11.52
CA LYS A 1165 -27.27 1.45 12.56
C LYS A 1165 -28.06 0.14 12.50
N LYS A 1166 -29.40 0.23 12.47
CA LYS A 1166 -30.30 -0.93 12.40
C LYS A 1166 -30.13 -1.73 11.10
N ALA A 1167 -29.86 -1.06 9.98
CA ALA A 1167 -29.69 -1.71 8.70
C ALA A 1167 -28.34 -2.42 8.57
N TRP A 1168 -27.27 -1.89 9.16
CA TRP A 1168 -25.93 -2.46 9.00
C TRP A 1168 -25.53 -3.43 10.10
N LEU A 1169 -25.92 -3.18 11.34
CA LEU A 1169 -25.49 -4.00 12.46
C LEU A 1169 -26.41 -5.21 12.68
N GLN A 1170 -25.82 -6.27 13.21
CA GLN A 1170 -26.54 -7.41 13.75
C GLN A 1170 -27.07 -7.03 15.14
N HIS A 1171 -28.35 -7.33 15.40
CA HIS A 1171 -29.00 -7.09 16.68
C HIS A 1171 -28.97 -8.31 17.57
#